data_AF-A0A841FNU8-F1
#
_entry.id   AF-A0A841FNU8-F1
#
_cell.length_a   1.000
_cell.length_b   1.000
_cell.length_c   1.000
_cell.angle_alpha   90.00
_cell.angle_beta   90.00
_cell.angle_gamma   90.00
#
_symmetry.space_group_name_H-M   'P 1'
#
loop_
_entity.id
_entity.type
_entity.pdbx_description
1 polymer ?
#
loop_
_entity_poly.entity_id
_entity_poly.type
_entity_poly.pdbx_seq_one_letter_code
_entity_poly.pdbx_strand_id
1 'polypeptide(L)'
;MWEKGTRPTRAPSAAPVRRTPAPTPVAARLLGLQRTAGNAAVAGMLARRTVVVQRVAAQIGMAPDGATIGELTVRGRPESPFKGTMGDHTTAFVVQAQSVRNAVVGRTPGEAARGILELVDRARSLPGIALAARLGVEHAAALAQARQTVARLAGMVTTLAADDPRLMTTLQSLVTAYLHYRELIPLTTLNIKSVSAGLAGRGKGESGAARAMVGYEQADPETLKVAISGLFDFEGLAVLASQHKREAIPVIAPGIDPDSVIEPILAQHLISISAAYPGSITRAWGLRGGVKAAVRELRATLAPHVVAQKARNVEVYNDRLRGAYERQQKLKDEKAVARPGRHDALRAEYREIGQEVKDYREAVLANGGAPLTRPDPQAGRSRAATTRYGSDADQAAGKRKREAQDPPPKPPKWRERDVEEIPGQPVATQVELDERGVITDLRSEGRPPSAFQGGRMGAHTTAWLVHKDVIRTAVLGKTVPEAIAKLPVLGAHAEVIGFRFRGFGQTVEPPIAAAMRDLVAQAAQIANAHLPLLLQDGVNRILAYINKIPGVALDVTNTKGNREGEWRGILLGRERGRSVDAKTLVAALLGLLDVRSVTDEEERLVFLKNHLVQVERAYPLSYAASGISAMDVATEVLPLLRAKSGQDKKKPKVDKAG
;
A
#
# COMPACT_ATOMS: atom_id res chain seq x y z
N MET A 1 58.88 31.21 50.85
CA MET A 1 59.46 30.07 51.59
C MET A 1 58.39 28.99 51.66
N TRP A 2 58.32 28.08 50.69
CA TRP A 2 59.07 26.81 50.59
C TRP A 2 58.88 25.89 51.80
N GLU A 3 58.04 24.85 51.64
CA GLU A 3 58.43 23.41 51.72
C GLU A 3 57.19 22.53 51.42
N LYS A 4 57.18 21.83 50.28
CA LYS A 4 57.54 20.42 50.07
C LYS A 4 56.56 19.42 50.70
N GLY A 5 55.76 18.76 49.85
CA GLY A 5 55.10 17.52 50.23
C GLY A 5 54.12 16.99 49.19
N THR A 6 54.57 16.04 48.36
CA THR A 6 53.98 14.69 48.16
C THR A 6 54.43 14.09 46.83
N ARG A 7 55.00 12.88 46.88
CA ARG A 7 55.43 12.06 45.73
C ARG A 7 54.21 11.37 45.08
N PRO A 8 54.21 11.14 43.76
CA PRO A 8 53.12 10.40 43.11
C PRO A 8 53.21 8.90 43.37
N THR A 9 52.08 8.30 43.72
CA THR A 9 51.86 6.86 43.89
C THR A 9 51.88 6.13 42.55
N ARG A 10 52.58 4.99 42.49
CA ARG A 10 52.65 4.08 41.33
C ARG A 10 51.27 3.50 41.02
N ALA A 11 50.90 3.48 39.73
CA ALA A 11 49.72 2.81 39.22
C ALA A 11 49.79 1.28 39.45
N PRO A 12 48.66 0.62 39.79
CA PRO A 12 48.63 -0.83 40.00
C PRO A 12 48.79 -1.60 38.67
N SER A 13 49.67 -2.59 38.71
CA SER A 13 49.91 -3.57 37.64
C SER A 13 48.61 -4.30 37.27
N ALA A 14 48.28 -4.31 35.98
CA ALA A 14 47.11 -5.02 35.45
C ALA A 14 47.25 -6.53 35.69
N ALA A 15 46.24 -7.11 36.37
CA ALA A 15 46.17 -8.55 36.60
C ALA A 15 46.12 -9.32 35.26
N PRO A 16 46.79 -10.48 35.16
CA PRO A 16 46.81 -11.26 33.93
C PRO A 16 45.40 -11.76 33.58
N VAL A 17 44.95 -11.44 32.36
CA VAL A 17 43.70 -11.94 31.78
C VAL A 17 43.77 -13.46 31.72
N ARG A 18 43.03 -14.14 32.59
CA ARG A 18 42.84 -15.59 32.54
C ARG A 18 42.23 -15.95 31.18
N ARG A 19 43.02 -16.57 30.31
CA ARG A 19 42.53 -17.19 29.08
C ARG A 19 41.59 -18.32 29.47
N THR A 20 40.31 -18.19 29.11
CA THR A 20 39.38 -19.31 29.20
C THR A 20 39.85 -20.42 28.26
N PRO A 21 39.80 -21.70 28.70
CA PRO A 21 40.17 -22.82 27.84
C PRO A 21 39.26 -22.87 26.61
N ALA A 22 39.85 -23.22 25.47
CA ALA A 22 39.10 -23.37 24.23
C ALA A 22 38.00 -24.43 24.41
N PRO A 23 36.77 -24.18 23.93
CA PRO A 23 35.70 -25.17 24.00
C PRO A 23 36.12 -26.43 23.25
N THR A 24 35.78 -27.60 23.81
CA THR A 24 36.01 -28.89 23.15
C THR A 24 35.27 -28.92 21.80
N PRO A 25 35.71 -29.74 20.83
CA PRO A 25 35.08 -29.83 19.50
C PRO A 25 33.56 -30.12 19.57
N VAL A 26 33.13 -30.89 20.58
CA VAL A 26 31.71 -31.19 20.83
C VAL A 26 30.95 -29.96 21.34
N ALA A 27 31.52 -29.21 22.28
CA ALA A 27 30.93 -27.97 22.77
C ALA A 27 30.84 -26.91 21.67
N ALA A 28 31.86 -26.81 20.82
CA ALA A 28 31.87 -25.92 19.66
C ALA A 28 30.77 -26.29 18.64
N ARG A 29 30.56 -27.59 18.39
CA ARG A 29 29.50 -28.08 17.48
C ARG A 29 28.09 -27.84 18.04
N LEU A 30 27.88 -28.07 19.34
CA LEU A 30 26.61 -27.78 20.03
C LEU A 30 26.30 -26.27 20.02
N LEU A 31 27.30 -25.43 20.32
CA LEU A 31 27.16 -23.97 20.21
C LEU A 31 26.85 -23.52 18.77
N GLY A 32 27.45 -24.17 17.76
CA GLY A 32 27.15 -23.92 16.35
C GLY A 32 25.71 -24.26 15.96
N LEU A 33 25.20 -25.40 16.40
CA LEU A 33 23.81 -25.81 16.18
C LEU A 33 22.82 -24.91 16.91
N GLN A 34 23.10 -24.55 18.16
CA GLN A 34 22.27 -23.63 18.94
C GLN A 34 22.25 -22.23 18.34
N ARG A 35 23.37 -21.73 17.83
CA ARG A 35 23.42 -20.46 17.07
C ARG A 35 22.65 -20.56 15.76
N THR A 36 22.72 -21.68 15.06
CA THR A 36 22.01 -21.87 13.78
C THR A 36 20.50 -21.92 14.00
N ALA A 37 20.04 -22.68 15.00
CA ALA A 37 18.64 -22.74 15.39
C ALA A 37 18.13 -21.40 15.94
N GLY A 38 18.94 -20.72 16.77
CA GLY A 38 18.64 -19.38 17.27
C GLY A 38 18.57 -18.35 16.14
N ASN A 39 19.50 -18.38 15.19
CA ASN A 39 19.50 -17.49 14.02
C ASN A 39 18.34 -17.80 13.08
N ALA A 40 17.95 -19.07 12.90
CA ALA A 40 16.78 -19.45 12.11
C ALA A 40 15.46 -19.04 12.79
N ALA A 41 15.36 -19.17 14.12
CA ALA A 41 14.21 -18.70 14.89
C ALA A 41 14.11 -17.17 14.88
N VAL A 42 15.23 -16.47 15.05
CA VAL A 42 15.31 -15.01 14.91
C VAL A 42 15.00 -14.60 13.47
N ALA A 43 15.53 -15.27 12.45
CA ALA A 43 15.19 -15.02 11.05
C ALA A 43 13.70 -15.28 10.77
N GLY A 44 13.09 -16.31 11.37
CA GLY A 44 11.65 -16.58 11.31
C GLY A 44 10.81 -15.50 12.00
N MET A 45 11.22 -15.02 13.18
CA MET A 45 10.57 -13.90 13.87
C MET A 45 10.75 -12.57 13.12
N LEU A 46 11.91 -12.36 12.50
CA LEU A 46 12.21 -11.18 11.69
C LEU A 46 11.58 -11.24 10.29
N ALA A 47 11.30 -12.43 9.74
CA ALA A 47 10.58 -12.63 8.48
C ALA A 47 9.06 -12.47 8.66
N ARG A 48 8.53 -12.67 9.88
CA ARG A 48 7.15 -12.30 10.26
C ARG A 48 6.96 -10.79 10.49
N ARG A 49 7.75 -9.96 9.81
CA ARG A 49 7.57 -8.50 9.80
C ARG A 49 6.46 -8.16 8.82
N THR A 50 5.29 -7.87 9.35
CA THR A 50 4.17 -7.32 8.59
C THR A 50 4.56 -5.92 8.11
N VAL A 51 4.94 -5.81 6.83
CA VAL A 51 4.68 -4.56 6.11
C VAL A 51 3.17 -4.36 6.23
N VAL A 52 2.71 -3.22 6.74
CA VAL A 52 1.29 -2.89 6.65
C VAL A 52 1.04 -2.59 5.18
N VAL A 53 0.63 -3.63 4.48
CA VAL A 53 0.13 -3.57 3.12
C VAL A 53 -1.32 -3.12 3.21
N GLN A 54 -1.76 -2.28 2.28
CA GLN A 54 -3.16 -1.97 2.08
C GLN A 54 -3.97 -3.28 2.11
N ARG A 55 -4.81 -3.46 3.13
CA ARG A 55 -5.67 -4.64 3.21
C ARG A 55 -7.06 -4.21 2.79
N VAL A 56 -7.66 -5.02 1.92
CA VAL A 56 -9.08 -4.91 1.68
C VAL A 56 -9.81 -5.12 3.01
N ALA A 57 -10.75 -4.24 3.33
CA ALA A 57 -11.62 -4.35 4.49
C ALA A 57 -13.06 -4.33 4.02
N ALA A 58 -13.85 -5.29 4.49
CA ALA A 58 -15.28 -5.38 4.21
C ALA A 58 -16.06 -5.07 5.49
N GLN A 59 -16.99 -4.13 5.41
CA GLN A 59 -17.91 -3.78 6.47
C GLN A 59 -19.35 -4.06 6.01
N ILE A 60 -20.12 -4.71 6.87
CA ILE A 60 -21.49 -5.14 6.62
C ILE A 60 -22.36 -4.32 7.57
N GLY A 61 -23.37 -3.66 7.03
CA GLY A 61 -24.42 -2.98 7.81
C GLY A 61 -25.71 -3.78 7.72
N MET A 62 -26.35 -4.03 8.86
CA MET A 62 -27.68 -4.64 8.86
C MET A 62 -28.73 -3.65 8.37
N ALA A 63 -29.77 -4.15 7.71
CA ALA A 63 -30.96 -3.38 7.38
C ALA A 63 -31.74 -3.02 8.68
N PRO A 64 -32.67 -2.06 8.63
CA PRO A 64 -33.48 -1.67 9.80
C PRO A 64 -34.27 -2.82 10.42
N ASP A 65 -34.56 -3.88 9.65
CA ASP A 65 -35.24 -5.09 10.12
C ASP A 65 -34.37 -5.98 11.04
N GLY A 66 -33.06 -5.73 11.11
CA GLY A 66 -32.09 -6.56 11.83
C GLY A 66 -31.88 -7.97 11.28
N ALA A 67 -32.64 -8.40 10.27
CA ALA A 67 -32.66 -9.75 9.72
C ALA A 67 -31.81 -9.87 8.45
N THR A 68 -31.75 -8.81 7.64
CA THR A 68 -31.06 -8.80 6.36
C THR A 68 -29.90 -7.81 6.33
N ILE A 69 -28.96 -8.02 5.42
CA ILE A 69 -27.84 -7.10 5.22
C ILE A 69 -28.30 -5.94 4.34
N GLY A 70 -28.33 -4.74 4.91
CA GLY A 70 -28.74 -3.52 4.20
C GLY A 70 -27.62 -2.90 3.37
N GLU A 71 -26.36 -3.05 3.81
CA GLU A 71 -25.21 -2.45 3.14
C GLU A 71 -23.96 -3.33 3.22
N LEU A 72 -23.19 -3.31 2.13
CA LEU A 72 -21.79 -3.75 2.10
C LEU A 72 -20.91 -2.58 1.65
N THR A 73 -19.92 -2.25 2.48
CA THR A 73 -18.84 -1.32 2.18
C THR A 73 -17.53 -2.09 2.06
N VAL A 74 -16.87 -2.00 0.89
CA VAL A 74 -15.53 -2.55 0.67
C VAL A 74 -14.55 -1.39 0.54
N ARG A 75 -13.48 -1.40 1.34
CA ARG A 75 -12.40 -0.40 1.31
C ARG A 75 -11.07 -1.03 1.00
N GLY A 76 -10.21 -0.23 0.36
CA GLY A 76 -8.90 -0.67 -0.07
C GLY A 76 -8.96 -1.64 -1.24
N ARG A 77 -7.81 -2.23 -1.54
CA ARG A 77 -7.65 -3.30 -2.52
C ARG A 77 -6.86 -4.42 -1.86
N PRO A 78 -7.08 -5.68 -2.24
CA PRO A 78 -6.24 -6.77 -1.77
C PRO A 78 -4.79 -6.57 -2.24
N GLU A 79 -3.84 -7.22 -1.57
CA GLU A 79 -2.45 -7.20 -2.03
C GLU A 79 -2.34 -7.91 -3.39
N SER A 80 -1.85 -7.17 -4.39
CA SER A 80 -1.48 -7.72 -5.69
C SER A 80 -0.32 -8.71 -5.53
N PRO A 81 -0.30 -9.82 -6.30
CA PRO A 81 0.87 -10.70 -6.35
C PRO A 81 2.14 -9.99 -6.86
N PHE A 82 2.00 -8.80 -7.46
CA PHE A 82 3.11 -8.00 -7.96
C PHE A 82 3.28 -6.70 -7.17
N LYS A 83 4.51 -6.44 -6.72
CA LYS A 83 4.80 -5.30 -5.84
C LYS A 83 4.67 -3.95 -6.55
N GLY A 84 3.62 -3.21 -6.17
CA GLY A 84 3.38 -1.84 -6.62
C GLY A 84 2.65 -1.74 -7.95
N THR A 85 1.74 -2.68 -8.22
CA THR A 85 0.89 -2.73 -9.42
C THR A 85 -0.60 -2.68 -9.05
N MET A 86 -0.97 -2.03 -7.92
CA MET A 86 -2.32 -2.05 -7.34
C MET A 86 -3.46 -1.57 -8.28
N GLY A 87 -3.15 -1.16 -9.51
CA GLY A 87 -4.09 -0.72 -10.54
C GLY A 87 -3.94 -1.41 -11.90
N ASP A 88 -3.12 -2.45 -12.03
CA ASP A 88 -2.93 -3.17 -13.30
C ASP A 88 -3.92 -4.34 -13.42
N HIS A 89 -5.18 -4.11 -13.05
CA HIS A 89 -6.25 -5.10 -13.12
C HIS A 89 -6.74 -5.25 -14.54
N THR A 90 -6.82 -6.48 -15.07
CA THR A 90 -7.42 -6.69 -16.41
C THR A 90 -8.91 -6.34 -16.42
N THR A 91 -9.58 -6.56 -15.29
CA THR A 91 -10.96 -6.12 -15.04
C THR A 91 -10.99 -5.26 -13.80
N ALA A 92 -11.55 -4.07 -13.93
CA ALA A 92 -11.71 -3.09 -12.86
C ALA A 92 -12.12 -3.74 -11.52
N PHE A 93 -11.40 -3.43 -10.44
CA PHE A 93 -11.64 -4.03 -9.12
C PHE A 93 -13.09 -3.80 -8.61
N VAL A 94 -13.71 -2.68 -9.01
CA VAL A 94 -15.11 -2.36 -8.69
C VAL A 94 -16.09 -3.44 -9.16
N VAL A 95 -15.80 -4.15 -10.25
CA VAL A 95 -16.61 -5.28 -10.74
C VAL A 95 -16.58 -6.42 -9.73
N GLN A 96 -15.41 -6.72 -9.17
CA GLN A 96 -15.27 -7.77 -8.15
C GLN A 96 -16.02 -7.38 -6.87
N ALA A 97 -15.84 -6.15 -6.40
CA ALA A 97 -16.56 -5.63 -5.24
C ALA A 97 -18.09 -5.63 -5.45
N GLN A 98 -18.56 -5.31 -6.67
CA GLN A 98 -19.99 -5.34 -7.00
C GLN A 98 -20.54 -6.77 -7.01
N SER A 99 -19.79 -7.75 -7.51
CA SER A 99 -20.23 -9.16 -7.47
C SER A 99 -20.46 -9.65 -6.03
N VAL A 100 -19.56 -9.29 -5.11
CA VAL A 100 -19.71 -9.54 -3.68
C VAL A 100 -20.92 -8.80 -3.12
N ARG A 101 -21.11 -7.52 -3.46
CA ARG A 101 -22.28 -6.74 -3.00
C ARG A 101 -23.59 -7.43 -3.38
N ASN A 102 -23.75 -7.88 -4.62
CA ASN A 102 -24.95 -8.58 -5.08
C ASN A 102 -25.17 -9.93 -4.38
N ALA A 103 -24.08 -10.59 -3.98
CA ALA A 103 -24.14 -11.85 -3.26
C ALA A 103 -24.50 -11.69 -1.77
N VAL A 104 -24.48 -10.46 -1.23
CA VAL A 104 -24.57 -10.19 0.21
C VAL A 104 -25.74 -9.27 0.57
N VAL A 105 -25.92 -8.16 -0.14
CA VAL A 105 -26.94 -7.15 0.19
C VAL A 105 -28.34 -7.69 -0.11
N GLY A 106 -29.29 -7.39 0.79
CA GLY A 106 -30.67 -7.87 0.75
C GLY A 106 -30.84 -9.32 1.20
N ARG A 107 -29.79 -9.97 1.72
CA ARG A 107 -29.80 -11.37 2.16
C ARG A 107 -29.61 -11.48 3.66
N THR A 108 -30.11 -12.58 4.23
CA THR A 108 -29.74 -12.97 5.59
C THR A 108 -28.24 -13.34 5.67
N PRO A 109 -27.60 -13.29 6.84
CA PRO A 109 -26.23 -13.76 7.04
C PRO A 109 -25.89 -15.12 6.41
N GLY A 110 -26.77 -16.12 6.58
CA GLY A 110 -26.56 -17.46 6.04
C GLY A 110 -26.69 -17.52 4.50
N GLU A 111 -27.63 -16.75 3.92
CA GLU A 111 -27.77 -16.62 2.47
C GLU A 111 -26.61 -15.84 1.83
N ALA A 112 -26.11 -14.81 2.51
CA ALA A 112 -24.93 -14.07 2.08
C ALA A 112 -23.70 -14.97 2.07
N ALA A 113 -23.51 -15.81 3.09
CA ALA A 113 -22.44 -16.79 3.13
C ALA A 113 -22.49 -17.78 1.95
N ARG A 114 -23.68 -18.31 1.65
CA ARG A 114 -23.92 -19.15 0.47
C ARG A 114 -23.61 -18.40 -0.83
N GLY A 115 -24.02 -17.14 -0.95
CA GLY A 115 -23.70 -16.29 -2.09
C GLY A 115 -22.19 -16.11 -2.30
N ILE A 116 -21.42 -15.89 -1.24
CA ILE A 116 -19.95 -15.82 -1.34
C ILE A 116 -19.35 -17.17 -1.73
N LEU A 117 -19.88 -18.29 -1.22
CA LEU A 117 -19.44 -19.63 -1.63
C LEU A 117 -19.69 -19.89 -3.12
N GLU A 118 -20.83 -19.49 -3.65
CA GLU A 118 -21.11 -19.55 -5.09
C GLU A 118 -20.11 -18.72 -5.89
N LEU A 119 -19.72 -17.54 -5.40
CA LEU A 119 -18.67 -16.72 -6.03
C LEU A 119 -17.29 -17.39 -5.98
N VAL A 120 -16.98 -18.15 -4.92
CA VAL A 120 -15.76 -18.97 -4.83
C VAL A 120 -15.76 -20.06 -5.89
N ASP A 121 -16.87 -20.75 -6.07
CA ASP A 121 -16.97 -21.80 -7.10
C ASP A 121 -16.91 -21.24 -8.52
N ARG A 122 -17.53 -20.08 -8.76
CA ARG A 122 -17.35 -19.34 -10.02
C ARG A 122 -15.91 -18.88 -10.21
N ALA A 123 -15.22 -18.46 -9.16
CA ALA A 123 -13.81 -18.07 -9.25
C ALA A 123 -12.92 -19.26 -9.64
N ARG A 124 -13.28 -20.49 -9.23
CA ARG A 124 -12.58 -21.72 -9.62
C ARG A 124 -12.73 -22.07 -11.10
N SER A 125 -13.77 -21.58 -11.77
CA SER A 125 -13.97 -21.80 -13.21
C SER A 125 -13.37 -20.71 -14.10
N LEU A 126 -12.69 -19.71 -13.50
CA LEU A 126 -12.03 -18.67 -14.29
C LEU A 126 -10.84 -19.23 -15.08
N PRO A 127 -10.61 -18.74 -16.32
CA PRO A 127 -9.48 -19.18 -17.15
C PRO A 127 -8.12 -19.13 -16.44
N GLY A 128 -7.90 -18.11 -15.59
CA GLY A 128 -6.67 -17.97 -14.83
C GLY A 128 -6.36 -19.13 -13.88
N ILE A 129 -7.36 -19.86 -13.38
CA ILE A 129 -7.14 -21.01 -12.49
C ILE A 129 -6.39 -22.14 -13.19
N ALA A 130 -6.66 -22.37 -14.48
CA ALA A 130 -5.93 -23.36 -15.27
C ALA A 130 -4.43 -23.03 -15.39
N LEU A 131 -4.05 -21.78 -15.17
CA LEU A 131 -2.66 -21.32 -15.21
C LEU A 131 -1.93 -21.45 -13.86
N ALA A 132 -2.63 -21.80 -12.78
CA ALA A 132 -2.08 -21.85 -11.43
C ALA A 132 -0.88 -22.81 -11.30
N ALA A 133 -0.87 -23.91 -12.06
CA ALA A 133 0.21 -24.90 -12.07
C ALA A 133 1.53 -24.37 -12.66
N ARG A 134 1.48 -23.22 -13.37
CA ARG A 134 2.65 -22.58 -14.02
C ARG A 134 3.13 -21.34 -13.26
N LEU A 135 2.57 -21.07 -12.08
CA LEU A 135 2.98 -19.95 -11.25
C LEU A 135 4.36 -20.18 -10.63
N GLY A 136 5.08 -19.09 -10.37
CA GLY A 136 6.26 -19.15 -9.52
C GLY A 136 5.90 -19.59 -8.09
N VAL A 137 6.86 -20.18 -7.38
CA VAL A 137 6.66 -20.79 -6.05
C VAL A 137 5.97 -19.86 -5.05
N GLU A 138 6.41 -18.59 -4.98
CA GLU A 138 5.83 -17.61 -4.05
C GLU A 138 4.36 -17.31 -4.34
N HIS A 139 4.02 -17.09 -5.62
CA HIS A 139 2.64 -16.79 -6.03
C HIS A 139 1.73 -18.02 -5.89
N ALA A 140 2.22 -19.20 -6.28
CA ALA A 140 1.49 -20.46 -6.08
C ALA A 140 1.16 -20.70 -4.60
N ALA A 141 2.13 -20.48 -3.71
CA ALA A 141 1.94 -20.61 -2.26
C ALA A 141 0.92 -19.59 -1.72
N ALA A 142 1.02 -18.32 -2.13
CA ALA A 142 0.06 -17.29 -1.74
C ALA A 142 -1.38 -17.63 -2.19
N LEU A 143 -1.55 -18.07 -3.44
CA LEU A 143 -2.85 -18.47 -3.98
C LEU A 143 -3.43 -19.67 -3.22
N ALA A 144 -2.62 -20.68 -2.92
CA ALA A 144 -3.03 -21.85 -2.14
C ALA A 144 -3.45 -21.45 -0.70
N GLN A 145 -2.68 -20.59 -0.04
CA GLN A 145 -3.00 -20.08 1.29
C GLN A 145 -4.30 -19.27 1.30
N ALA A 146 -4.52 -18.41 0.30
CA ALA A 146 -5.75 -17.64 0.17
C ALA A 146 -6.97 -18.56 -0.02
N ARG A 147 -6.84 -19.59 -0.87
CA ARG A 147 -7.88 -20.62 -1.04
C ARG A 147 -8.20 -21.36 0.26
N GLN A 148 -7.17 -21.77 1.01
CA GLN A 148 -7.36 -22.44 2.31
C GLN A 148 -8.05 -21.51 3.32
N THR A 149 -7.68 -20.22 3.33
CA THR A 149 -8.28 -19.22 4.22
C THR A 149 -9.76 -19.03 3.92
N VAL A 150 -10.14 -18.93 2.65
CA VAL A 150 -11.54 -18.87 2.21
C VAL A 150 -12.30 -20.11 2.65
N ALA A 151 -11.76 -21.31 2.40
CA ALA A 151 -12.41 -22.57 2.78
C ALA A 151 -12.63 -22.69 4.29
N ARG A 152 -11.62 -22.32 5.10
CA ARG A 152 -11.72 -22.30 6.56
C ARG A 152 -12.81 -21.35 7.04
N LEU A 153 -12.81 -20.10 6.56
CA LEU A 153 -13.79 -19.10 6.97
C LEU A 153 -15.20 -19.48 6.53
N ALA A 154 -15.36 -20.04 5.33
CA ALA A 154 -16.65 -20.53 4.87
C ALA A 154 -17.18 -21.65 5.76
N GLY A 155 -16.33 -22.62 6.13
CA GLY A 155 -16.69 -23.68 7.08
C GLY A 155 -17.16 -23.11 8.42
N MET A 156 -16.44 -22.12 8.97
CA MET A 156 -16.85 -21.43 10.19
C MET A 156 -18.24 -20.80 10.05
N VAL A 157 -18.47 -20.00 8.99
CA VAL A 157 -19.78 -19.34 8.78
C VAL A 157 -20.92 -20.35 8.68
N THR A 158 -20.71 -21.51 8.06
CA THR A 158 -21.75 -22.56 7.96
C THR A 158 -22.04 -23.28 9.28
N THR A 159 -21.13 -23.21 10.25
CA THR A 159 -21.27 -23.88 11.56
C THR A 159 -21.74 -22.96 12.68
N LEU A 160 -21.58 -21.65 12.54
CA LEU A 160 -21.97 -20.67 13.54
C LEU A 160 -23.51 -20.54 13.56
N ALA A 161 -24.08 -20.47 14.76
CA ALA A 161 -25.50 -20.16 14.92
C ALA A 161 -25.82 -18.73 14.44
N ALA A 162 -27.07 -18.50 14.05
CA ALA A 162 -27.51 -17.20 13.51
C ALA A 162 -27.32 -16.04 14.52
N ASP A 163 -27.37 -16.35 15.82
CA ASP A 163 -27.22 -15.41 16.94
C ASP A 163 -25.78 -15.31 17.48
N ASP A 164 -24.81 -16.03 16.90
CA ASP A 164 -23.42 -16.01 17.35
C ASP A 164 -22.75 -14.65 17.01
N PRO A 165 -22.14 -13.93 17.99
CA PRO A 165 -21.42 -12.67 17.77
C PRO A 165 -20.29 -12.75 16.73
N ARG A 166 -19.76 -13.95 16.46
CA ARG A 166 -18.69 -14.15 15.49
C ARG A 166 -19.20 -14.28 14.06
N LEU A 167 -20.50 -14.49 13.84
CA LEU A 167 -21.04 -14.73 12.50
C LEU A 167 -20.75 -13.56 11.55
N MET A 168 -21.04 -12.34 11.99
CA MET A 168 -20.82 -11.13 11.19
C MET A 168 -19.36 -10.82 10.93
N THR A 169 -18.50 -10.93 11.95
CA THR A 169 -17.06 -10.70 11.78
C THR A 169 -16.42 -11.77 10.90
N THR A 170 -16.89 -13.02 10.99
CA THR A 170 -16.44 -14.12 10.13
C THR A 170 -16.92 -13.92 8.69
N LEU A 171 -18.17 -13.46 8.46
CA LEU A 171 -18.68 -13.16 7.12
C LEU A 171 -17.92 -11.99 6.47
N GLN A 172 -17.66 -10.90 7.20
CA GLN A 172 -16.79 -9.81 6.75
C GLN A 172 -15.40 -10.30 6.36
N SER A 173 -14.82 -11.17 7.20
CA SER A 173 -13.52 -11.79 6.94
C SER A 173 -13.53 -12.70 5.72
N LEU A 174 -14.63 -13.43 5.50
CA LEU A 174 -14.83 -14.29 4.34
C LEU A 174 -14.89 -13.45 3.05
N VAL A 175 -15.60 -12.32 3.07
CA VAL A 175 -15.62 -11.37 1.95
C VAL A 175 -14.21 -10.85 1.63
N THR A 176 -13.48 -10.38 2.64
CA THR A 176 -12.09 -9.93 2.52
C THR A 176 -11.19 -11.03 1.95
N ALA A 177 -11.31 -12.26 2.46
CA ALA A 177 -10.54 -13.41 2.00
C ALA A 177 -10.89 -13.80 0.56
N TYR A 178 -12.16 -13.74 0.17
CA TYR A 178 -12.60 -14.00 -1.20
C TYR A 178 -12.00 -12.99 -2.18
N LEU A 179 -12.05 -11.69 -1.87
CA LEU A 179 -11.47 -10.65 -2.73
C LEU A 179 -9.95 -10.82 -2.85
N HIS A 180 -9.27 -11.19 -1.77
CA HIS A 180 -7.83 -11.50 -1.84
C HIS A 180 -7.52 -12.76 -2.66
N TYR A 181 -8.31 -13.83 -2.49
CA TYR A 181 -8.20 -15.01 -3.33
C TYR A 181 -8.40 -14.66 -4.81
N ARG A 182 -9.44 -13.87 -5.13
CA ARG A 182 -9.77 -13.42 -6.49
C ARG A 182 -8.63 -12.63 -7.13
N GLU A 183 -7.98 -11.75 -6.36
CA GLU A 183 -6.82 -10.94 -6.79
C GLU A 183 -5.62 -11.80 -7.20
N LEU A 184 -5.38 -12.89 -6.48
CA LEU A 184 -4.25 -13.79 -6.72
C LEU A 184 -4.47 -14.76 -7.88
N ILE A 185 -5.70 -14.89 -8.40
CA ILE A 185 -5.96 -15.73 -9.58
C ILE A 185 -5.21 -15.12 -10.78
N PRO A 186 -4.44 -15.91 -11.55
CA PRO A 186 -3.77 -15.42 -12.76
C PRO A 186 -4.71 -14.65 -13.69
N LEU A 187 -4.15 -13.74 -14.48
CA LEU A 187 -4.90 -12.85 -15.39
C LEU A 187 -5.81 -11.83 -14.68
N THR A 188 -5.90 -11.81 -13.36
CA THR A 188 -6.68 -10.77 -12.64
C THR A 188 -5.90 -9.47 -12.60
N THR A 189 -4.61 -9.58 -12.31
CA THR A 189 -3.64 -8.50 -12.34
C THR A 189 -2.53 -8.82 -13.35
N LEU A 190 -1.96 -7.78 -13.93
CA LEU A 190 -0.77 -7.84 -14.78
C LEU A 190 0.40 -7.14 -14.08
N ASN A 191 1.62 -7.63 -14.29
CA ASN A 191 2.83 -7.01 -13.79
C ASN A 191 3.39 -6.00 -14.81
N ILE A 192 2.60 -5.00 -15.19
CA ILE A 192 2.99 -4.01 -16.23
C ILE A 192 4.25 -3.25 -15.80
N LYS A 193 4.42 -3.03 -14.50
CA LYS A 193 5.61 -2.39 -13.92
C LYS A 193 6.93 -3.07 -14.31
N SER A 194 6.94 -4.38 -14.56
CA SER A 194 8.15 -5.10 -14.98
C SER A 194 8.71 -4.63 -16.32
N VAL A 195 7.86 -4.02 -17.15
CA VAL A 195 8.24 -3.53 -18.49
C VAL A 195 8.04 -2.03 -18.66
N SER A 196 7.08 -1.44 -17.94
CA SER A 196 6.77 -0.01 -17.99
C SER A 196 6.33 0.51 -16.63
N ALA A 197 7.30 0.94 -15.82
CA ALA A 197 7.04 1.52 -14.51
C ALA A 197 6.16 2.79 -14.57
N GLY A 198 6.23 3.54 -15.68
CA GLY A 198 5.46 4.76 -15.87
C GLY A 198 3.97 4.52 -16.13
N LEU A 199 3.60 3.35 -16.67
CA LEU A 199 2.20 3.00 -16.97
C LEU A 199 1.52 2.23 -15.83
N ALA A 200 2.32 1.60 -14.95
CA ALA A 200 1.80 0.77 -13.88
C ALA A 200 0.99 1.56 -12.84
N GLY A 201 -0.12 0.97 -12.39
CA GLY A 201 -0.92 1.46 -11.27
C GLY A 201 -1.74 2.72 -11.56
N ARG A 202 -1.83 3.18 -12.82
CA ARG A 202 -2.69 4.30 -13.19
C ARG A 202 -4.14 3.82 -13.24
N GLY A 203 -4.97 4.23 -12.27
CA GLY A 203 -6.42 4.00 -12.35
C GLY A 203 -7.01 4.67 -13.59
N LYS A 204 -7.78 3.93 -14.39
CA LYS A 204 -8.13 4.34 -15.77
C LYS A 204 -9.50 5.00 -15.93
N GLY A 205 -9.97 5.69 -14.88
CA GLY A 205 -11.29 6.33 -14.93
C GLY A 205 -12.46 5.35 -14.92
N GLU A 206 -12.27 4.15 -14.34
CA GLU A 206 -13.27 3.09 -14.21
C GLU A 206 -14.59 3.55 -13.57
N SER A 207 -14.57 4.66 -12.82
CA SER A 207 -15.73 5.20 -12.11
C SER A 207 -16.89 5.60 -13.03
N GLY A 208 -16.61 6.12 -14.22
CA GLY A 208 -17.65 6.48 -15.20
C GLY A 208 -18.37 5.25 -15.73
N ALA A 209 -17.60 4.25 -16.16
CA ALA A 209 -18.11 2.98 -16.64
C ALA A 209 -18.85 2.20 -15.55
N ALA A 210 -18.31 2.16 -14.32
CA ALA A 210 -18.95 1.53 -13.18
C ALA A 210 -20.30 2.18 -12.83
N ARG A 211 -20.39 3.52 -12.91
CA ARG A 211 -21.65 4.25 -12.68
C ARG A 211 -22.70 3.89 -13.73
N ALA A 212 -22.32 3.78 -14.99
CA ALA A 212 -23.23 3.35 -16.05
C ALA A 212 -23.78 1.92 -15.82
N MET A 213 -23.02 1.06 -15.13
CA MET A 213 -23.47 -0.30 -14.80
C MET A 213 -24.43 -0.39 -13.59
N VAL A 214 -24.59 0.65 -12.76
CA VAL A 214 -25.50 0.62 -11.58
C VAL A 214 -26.97 0.43 -11.98
N GLY A 215 -27.36 0.85 -13.19
CA GLY A 215 -28.69 0.67 -13.76
C GLY A 215 -28.70 -0.21 -15.01
N TYR A 216 -27.81 -1.20 -15.10
CA TYR A 216 -27.61 -2.01 -16.32
C TYR A 216 -28.89 -2.68 -16.84
N GLU A 217 -29.88 -2.91 -15.96
CA GLU A 217 -31.19 -3.47 -16.28
C GLU A 217 -32.13 -2.50 -17.00
N GLN A 218 -31.74 -1.24 -17.19
CA GLN A 218 -32.49 -0.27 -17.98
C GLN A 218 -31.63 0.43 -19.05
N ALA A 219 -30.32 0.22 -19.02
CA ALA A 219 -29.42 0.75 -20.03
C ALA A 219 -29.68 0.09 -21.40
N ASP A 220 -29.59 0.90 -22.45
CA ASP A 220 -29.61 0.42 -23.82
C ASP A 220 -28.35 -0.42 -24.15
N PRO A 221 -28.40 -1.27 -25.19
CA PRO A 221 -27.28 -2.14 -25.53
C PRO A 221 -25.95 -1.42 -25.78
N GLU A 222 -25.94 -0.24 -26.42
CA GLU A 222 -24.71 0.48 -26.75
C GLU A 222 -24.07 1.10 -25.50
N THR A 223 -24.88 1.68 -24.61
CA THR A 223 -24.41 2.15 -23.29
C THR A 223 -23.74 1.01 -22.51
N LEU A 224 -24.30 -0.20 -22.55
CA LEU A 224 -23.71 -1.36 -21.88
C LEU A 224 -22.40 -1.82 -22.53
N LYS A 225 -22.29 -1.84 -23.85
CA LYS A 225 -21.04 -2.20 -24.55
C LYS A 225 -19.91 -1.25 -24.18
N VAL A 226 -20.19 0.06 -24.17
CA VAL A 226 -19.23 1.09 -23.78
C VAL A 226 -18.83 0.93 -22.31
N ALA A 227 -19.80 0.73 -21.41
CA ALA A 227 -19.52 0.56 -19.99
C ALA A 227 -18.71 -0.72 -19.70
N ILE A 228 -19.08 -1.85 -20.30
CA ILE A 228 -18.35 -3.12 -20.13
C ILE A 228 -16.92 -2.98 -20.66
N SER A 229 -16.74 -2.40 -21.84
CA SER A 229 -15.41 -2.12 -22.40
C SER A 229 -14.62 -1.15 -21.51
N GLY A 230 -15.25 -0.13 -20.96
CA GLY A 230 -14.61 0.84 -20.05
C GLY A 230 -14.18 0.26 -18.69
N LEU A 231 -14.64 -0.95 -18.34
CA LEU A 231 -14.20 -1.69 -17.16
C LEU A 231 -13.04 -2.67 -17.47
N PHE A 232 -12.52 -2.66 -18.69
CA PHE A 232 -11.42 -3.50 -19.14
C PHE A 232 -10.13 -2.69 -19.36
N ASP A 233 -8.99 -3.22 -18.90
CA ASP A 233 -7.70 -2.57 -19.11
C ASP A 233 -7.09 -2.88 -20.49
N PHE A 234 -7.55 -2.14 -21.50
CA PHE A 234 -7.01 -2.25 -22.86
C PHE A 234 -5.54 -1.88 -22.97
N GLU A 235 -5.05 -0.88 -22.24
CA GLU A 235 -3.66 -0.45 -22.40
C GLU A 235 -2.69 -1.43 -21.73
N GLY A 236 -3.06 -1.99 -20.56
CA GLY A 236 -2.28 -3.03 -19.90
C GLY A 236 -2.18 -4.27 -20.78
N LEU A 237 -3.30 -4.68 -21.39
CA LEU A 237 -3.28 -5.78 -22.36
C LEU A 237 -2.51 -5.41 -23.65
N ALA A 238 -2.57 -4.16 -24.12
CA ALA A 238 -1.78 -3.73 -25.27
C ALA A 238 -0.28 -3.76 -25.00
N VAL A 239 0.18 -3.37 -23.80
CA VAL A 239 1.57 -3.52 -23.38
C VAL A 239 1.98 -4.99 -23.45
N LEU A 240 1.17 -5.90 -22.91
CA LEU A 240 1.44 -7.33 -22.94
C LEU A 240 1.46 -7.90 -24.38
N ALA A 241 0.47 -7.56 -25.21
CA ALA A 241 0.36 -8.04 -26.60
C ALA A 241 1.41 -7.44 -27.55
N SER A 242 2.02 -6.30 -27.19
CA SER A 242 3.12 -5.68 -27.93
C SER A 242 4.50 -6.16 -27.51
N GLN A 243 4.59 -7.08 -26.54
CA GLN A 243 5.86 -7.56 -26.03
C GLN A 243 6.58 -8.43 -27.08
N HIS A 244 7.78 -8.03 -27.47
CA HIS A 244 8.61 -8.75 -28.44
C HIS A 244 9.44 -9.88 -27.79
N LYS A 245 9.79 -9.73 -26.51
CA LYS A 245 10.53 -10.75 -25.74
C LYS A 245 9.56 -11.79 -25.17
N ARG A 246 9.51 -12.98 -25.77
CA ARG A 246 8.60 -14.06 -25.33
C ARG A 246 8.85 -14.45 -23.87
N GLU A 247 10.09 -14.36 -23.39
CA GLU A 247 10.48 -14.61 -22.02
C GLU A 247 9.97 -13.56 -21.01
N ALA A 248 9.62 -12.35 -21.47
CA ALA A 248 9.04 -11.32 -20.61
C ALA A 248 7.53 -11.52 -20.39
N ILE A 249 6.84 -12.24 -21.28
CA ILE A 249 5.39 -12.47 -21.16
C ILE A 249 5.03 -13.20 -19.86
N PRO A 250 5.68 -14.31 -19.45
CA PRO A 250 5.43 -14.95 -18.16
C PRO A 250 5.76 -14.08 -16.94
N VAL A 251 6.62 -13.05 -17.10
CA VAL A 251 6.91 -12.09 -16.02
C VAL A 251 5.76 -11.08 -15.84
N ILE A 252 5.12 -10.70 -16.95
CA ILE A 252 3.97 -9.78 -16.96
C ILE A 252 2.67 -10.51 -16.58
N ALA A 253 2.44 -11.68 -17.17
CA ALA A 253 1.24 -12.49 -17.01
C ALA A 253 1.63 -13.96 -16.74
N PRO A 254 1.94 -14.32 -15.48
CA PRO A 254 2.41 -15.65 -15.12
C PRO A 254 1.49 -16.78 -15.60
N GLY A 255 2.12 -17.79 -16.20
CA GLY A 255 1.48 -19.02 -16.68
C GLY A 255 0.82 -18.92 -18.06
N ILE A 256 0.66 -17.72 -18.62
CA ILE A 256 0.06 -17.55 -19.95
C ILE A 256 1.00 -18.04 -21.06
N ASP A 257 0.43 -18.66 -22.09
CA ASP A 257 1.17 -18.98 -23.31
C ASP A 257 1.34 -17.69 -24.14
N PRO A 258 2.58 -17.32 -24.53
CA PRO A 258 2.85 -16.19 -25.42
C PRO A 258 2.04 -16.14 -26.71
N ASP A 259 1.59 -17.28 -27.24
CA ASP A 259 0.83 -17.31 -28.50
C ASP A 259 -0.69 -17.16 -28.32
N SER A 260 -1.20 -17.25 -27.08
CA SER A 260 -2.65 -17.25 -26.79
C SER A 260 -3.02 -16.28 -25.65
N VAL A 261 -2.44 -15.09 -25.67
CA VAL A 261 -2.48 -14.16 -24.53
C VAL A 261 -3.85 -13.47 -24.36
N ILE A 262 -4.51 -13.12 -25.47
CA ILE A 262 -5.64 -12.17 -25.47
C ILE A 262 -6.92 -12.86 -25.01
N GLU A 263 -7.23 -14.03 -25.58
CA GLU A 263 -8.51 -14.72 -25.41
C GLU A 263 -8.81 -15.11 -23.96
N PRO A 264 -7.89 -15.70 -23.19
CA PRO A 264 -8.15 -16.06 -21.79
C PRO A 264 -8.45 -14.83 -20.92
N ILE A 265 -7.79 -13.70 -21.20
CA ILE A 265 -7.98 -12.45 -20.46
C ILE A 265 -9.37 -11.85 -20.77
N LEU A 266 -9.76 -11.79 -22.05
CA LEU A 266 -11.09 -11.33 -22.45
C LEU A 266 -12.20 -12.23 -21.89
N ALA A 267 -12.00 -13.55 -21.94
CA ALA A 267 -12.96 -14.51 -21.37
C ALA A 267 -13.11 -14.31 -19.85
N GLN A 268 -12.00 -14.16 -19.12
CA GLN A 268 -12.02 -13.91 -17.68
C GLN A 268 -12.71 -12.59 -17.33
N HIS A 269 -12.51 -11.54 -18.14
CA HIS A 269 -13.22 -10.27 -17.98
C HIS A 269 -14.73 -10.44 -18.11
N LEU A 270 -15.20 -11.07 -19.18
CA LEU A 270 -16.63 -11.28 -19.43
C LEU A 270 -17.30 -12.19 -18.38
N ILE A 271 -16.60 -13.21 -17.89
CA ILE A 271 -17.11 -14.03 -16.76
C ILE A 271 -17.25 -13.17 -15.50
N SER A 272 -16.29 -12.29 -15.23
CA SER A 272 -16.34 -11.39 -14.07
C SER A 272 -17.48 -10.37 -14.18
N ILE A 273 -17.70 -9.81 -15.38
CA ILE A 273 -18.85 -8.94 -15.68
C ILE A 273 -20.16 -9.68 -15.49
N SER A 274 -20.28 -10.92 -15.98
CA SER A 274 -21.50 -11.73 -15.82
C SER A 274 -21.81 -12.06 -14.36
N ALA A 275 -20.77 -12.24 -13.53
CA ALA A 275 -20.94 -12.47 -12.11
C ALA A 275 -21.43 -11.21 -11.37
N ALA A 276 -20.93 -10.04 -11.75
CA ALA A 276 -21.29 -8.76 -11.14
C ALA A 276 -22.58 -8.13 -11.68
N TYR A 277 -22.94 -8.41 -12.94
CA TYR A 277 -24.08 -7.82 -13.63
C TYR A 277 -24.77 -8.90 -14.47
N PRO A 278 -25.53 -9.81 -13.83
CA PRO A 278 -26.14 -10.96 -14.53
C PRO A 278 -27.00 -10.54 -15.73
N GLY A 279 -26.77 -11.15 -16.89
CA GLY A 279 -27.53 -10.85 -18.11
C GLY A 279 -27.10 -9.58 -18.88
N SER A 280 -26.19 -8.76 -18.32
CA SER A 280 -25.69 -7.55 -19.00
C SER A 280 -25.07 -7.83 -20.37
N ILE A 281 -24.28 -8.90 -20.51
CA ILE A 281 -23.67 -9.31 -21.79
C ILE A 281 -24.73 -9.71 -22.82
N THR A 282 -25.71 -10.52 -22.42
CA THR A 282 -26.80 -10.95 -23.29
C THR A 282 -27.62 -9.75 -23.78
N ARG A 283 -27.79 -8.74 -22.94
CA ARG A 283 -28.49 -7.51 -23.30
C ARG A 283 -27.67 -6.64 -24.25
N ALA A 284 -26.38 -6.50 -24.00
CA ALA A 284 -25.47 -5.72 -24.84
C ALA A 284 -25.24 -6.34 -26.23
N TRP A 285 -25.10 -7.67 -26.33
CA TRP A 285 -24.74 -8.36 -27.58
C TRP A 285 -25.80 -9.33 -28.14
N GLY A 286 -26.99 -9.34 -27.54
CA GLY A 286 -28.11 -10.21 -27.91
C GLY A 286 -27.90 -11.69 -27.54
N LEU A 287 -29.01 -12.46 -27.55
CA LEU A 287 -29.04 -13.89 -27.19
C LEU A 287 -28.18 -14.76 -28.13
N ARG A 288 -28.22 -14.50 -29.44
CA ARG A 288 -27.51 -15.32 -30.44
C ARG A 288 -26.01 -15.04 -30.51
N GLY A 289 -25.57 -13.85 -30.12
CA GLY A 289 -24.17 -13.42 -30.14
C GLY A 289 -23.45 -13.65 -28.81
N GLY A 290 -24.10 -13.26 -27.70
CA GLY A 290 -23.63 -13.43 -26.34
C GLY A 290 -22.13 -13.15 -26.14
N VAL A 291 -21.46 -14.05 -25.42
CA VAL A 291 -20.03 -13.95 -25.08
C VAL A 291 -19.13 -13.94 -26.33
N LYS A 292 -19.46 -14.72 -27.38
CA LYS A 292 -18.63 -14.79 -28.60
C LYS A 292 -18.61 -13.46 -29.35
N ALA A 293 -19.77 -12.80 -29.46
CA ALA A 293 -19.87 -11.48 -30.06
C ALA A 293 -19.11 -10.43 -29.22
N ALA A 294 -19.25 -10.48 -27.89
CA ALA A 294 -18.51 -9.60 -26.98
C ALA A 294 -17.00 -9.76 -27.11
N VAL A 295 -16.46 -10.99 -27.15
CA VAL A 295 -15.02 -11.23 -27.35
C VAL A 295 -14.53 -10.65 -28.68
N ARG A 296 -15.29 -10.83 -29.76
CA ARG A 296 -14.93 -10.30 -31.08
C ARG A 296 -14.88 -8.77 -31.08
N GLU A 297 -15.87 -8.13 -30.45
CA GLU A 297 -15.93 -6.66 -30.37
C GLU A 297 -14.83 -6.10 -29.47
N LEU A 298 -14.62 -6.66 -28.27
CA LEU A 298 -13.52 -6.24 -27.39
C LEU A 298 -12.15 -6.42 -28.06
N ARG A 299 -11.96 -7.47 -28.86
CA ARG A 299 -10.74 -7.64 -29.67
C ARG A 299 -10.58 -6.52 -30.71
N ALA A 300 -11.67 -6.16 -31.39
CA ALA A 300 -11.66 -5.05 -32.34
C ALA A 300 -11.31 -3.73 -31.65
N THR A 301 -11.85 -3.49 -30.44
CA THR A 301 -11.51 -2.34 -29.59
C THR A 301 -10.05 -2.36 -29.14
N LEU A 302 -9.49 -3.53 -28.80
CA LEU A 302 -8.09 -3.68 -28.38
C LEU A 302 -7.08 -3.39 -29.51
N ALA A 303 -7.42 -3.72 -30.76
CA ALA A 303 -6.51 -3.59 -31.90
C ALA A 303 -5.85 -2.20 -32.04
N PRO A 304 -6.58 -1.06 -32.02
CA PRO A 304 -5.95 0.27 -32.07
C PRO A 304 -5.04 0.56 -30.86
N HIS A 305 -5.35 0.04 -29.67
CA HIS A 305 -4.46 0.20 -28.51
C HIS A 305 -3.13 -0.55 -28.71
N VAL A 306 -3.16 -1.74 -29.30
CA VAL A 306 -1.95 -2.51 -29.64
C VAL A 306 -1.12 -1.78 -30.67
N VAL A 307 -1.74 -1.23 -31.73
CA VAL A 307 -1.04 -0.43 -32.75
C VAL A 307 -0.38 0.80 -32.13
N ALA A 308 -1.12 1.56 -31.31
CA ALA A 308 -0.58 2.74 -30.63
C ALA A 308 0.56 2.39 -29.67
N GLN A 309 0.46 1.27 -28.94
CA GLN A 309 1.53 0.82 -28.07
C GLN A 309 2.77 0.36 -28.84
N LYS A 310 2.59 -0.35 -29.96
CA LYS A 310 3.69 -0.72 -30.86
C LYS A 310 4.42 0.52 -31.40
N ALA A 311 3.69 1.57 -31.80
CA ALA A 311 4.28 2.83 -32.22
C ALA A 311 5.13 3.48 -31.11
N ARG A 312 4.61 3.56 -29.88
CA ARG A 312 5.39 4.03 -28.71
C ARG A 312 6.62 3.18 -28.44
N ASN A 313 6.51 1.86 -28.57
CA ASN A 313 7.64 0.96 -28.41
C ASN A 313 8.72 1.24 -29.46
N VAL A 314 8.35 1.47 -30.73
CA VAL A 314 9.28 1.82 -31.81
C VAL A 314 10.05 3.10 -31.48
N GLU A 315 9.38 4.16 -31.01
CA GLU A 315 10.02 5.41 -30.60
C GLU A 315 11.02 5.17 -29.45
N VAL A 316 10.58 4.51 -28.37
CA VAL A 316 11.42 4.22 -27.20
C VAL A 316 12.64 3.37 -27.56
N TYR A 317 12.47 2.33 -28.39
CA TYR A 317 13.58 1.47 -28.79
C TYR A 317 14.51 2.15 -29.78
N ASN A 318 14.02 3.01 -30.67
CA ASN A 318 14.88 3.82 -31.54
C ASN A 318 15.72 4.83 -30.75
N ASP A 319 15.16 5.47 -29.73
CA ASP A 319 15.93 6.36 -28.86
C ASP A 319 17.02 5.59 -28.08
N ARG A 320 16.68 4.40 -27.56
CA ARG A 320 17.68 3.51 -26.92
C ARG A 320 18.75 3.04 -27.90
N LEU A 321 18.36 2.72 -29.13
CA LEU A 321 19.26 2.31 -30.20
C LEU A 321 20.22 3.44 -30.59
N ARG A 322 19.75 4.70 -30.64
CA ARG A 322 20.58 5.89 -30.85
C ARG A 322 21.62 6.01 -29.74
N GLY A 323 21.20 5.94 -28.47
CA GLY A 323 22.12 5.99 -27.33
C GLY A 323 23.13 4.83 -27.32
N ALA A 324 22.72 3.62 -27.72
CA ALA A 324 23.62 2.48 -27.86
C ALA A 324 24.67 2.72 -28.98
N TYR A 325 24.28 3.29 -30.12
CA TYR A 325 25.21 3.66 -31.18
C TYR A 325 26.21 4.72 -30.76
N GLU A 326 25.78 5.75 -30.04
CA GLU A 326 26.66 6.80 -29.50
C GLU A 326 27.70 6.21 -28.53
N ARG A 327 27.28 5.33 -27.62
CA ARG A 327 28.20 4.61 -26.72
C ARG A 327 29.16 3.72 -27.49
N GLN A 328 28.67 3.00 -28.50
CA GLN A 328 29.52 2.16 -29.35
C GLN A 328 30.59 2.99 -30.09
N GLN A 329 30.23 4.18 -30.58
CA GLN A 329 31.19 5.07 -31.24
C GLN A 329 32.22 5.61 -30.23
N LYS A 330 31.78 6.05 -29.05
CA LYS A 330 32.68 6.50 -27.99
C LYS A 330 33.72 5.44 -27.60
N LEU A 331 33.31 4.17 -27.50
CA LEU A 331 34.25 3.07 -27.22
C LEU A 331 35.24 2.82 -28.36
N LYS A 332 34.85 3.04 -29.62
CA LYS A 332 35.80 2.97 -30.75
C LYS A 332 36.85 4.07 -30.64
N ASP A 333 36.40 5.29 -30.37
CA ASP A 333 37.27 6.45 -30.24
C ASP A 333 38.22 6.28 -29.04
N GLU A 334 37.71 5.78 -27.91
CA GLU A 334 38.51 5.48 -26.72
C GLU A 334 39.51 4.34 -26.97
N LYS A 335 39.11 3.27 -27.68
CA LYS A 335 40.01 2.17 -28.05
C LYS A 335 41.17 2.65 -28.94
N ALA A 336 40.91 3.60 -29.84
CA ALA A 336 41.94 4.14 -30.74
C ALA A 336 43.07 4.87 -29.99
N VAL A 337 42.78 5.43 -28.81
CA VAL A 337 43.77 6.15 -27.97
C VAL A 337 44.18 5.38 -26.72
N ALA A 338 43.57 4.22 -26.44
CA ALA A 338 43.82 3.46 -25.23
C ALA A 338 45.16 2.70 -25.27
N ARG A 339 45.81 2.59 -24.11
CA ARG A 339 46.98 1.71 -23.91
C ARG A 339 46.60 0.23 -24.13
N PRO A 340 47.52 -0.64 -24.62
CA PRO A 340 47.22 -2.04 -24.94
C PRO A 340 46.50 -2.82 -23.83
N GLY A 341 46.88 -2.63 -22.57
CA GLY A 341 46.27 -3.31 -21.42
C GLY A 341 44.78 -3.01 -21.18
N ARG A 342 44.20 -2.00 -21.85
CA ARG A 342 42.77 -1.66 -21.75
C ARG A 342 41.94 -2.18 -22.94
N HIS A 343 42.58 -2.70 -23.98
CA HIS A 343 41.89 -3.10 -25.21
C HIS A 343 40.92 -4.26 -25.01
N ASP A 344 41.21 -5.18 -24.09
CA ASP A 344 40.35 -6.35 -23.84
C ASP A 344 39.08 -5.97 -23.08
N ALA A 345 39.20 -5.09 -22.09
CA ALA A 345 38.04 -4.52 -21.39
C ALA A 345 37.12 -3.77 -22.36
N LEU A 346 37.69 -2.88 -23.20
CA LEU A 346 36.92 -2.14 -24.20
C LEU A 346 36.28 -3.05 -25.25
N ARG A 347 36.95 -4.17 -25.61
CA ARG A 347 36.38 -5.21 -26.49
C ARG A 347 35.19 -5.90 -25.85
N ALA A 348 35.24 -6.20 -24.55
CA ALA A 348 34.12 -6.79 -23.82
C ALA A 348 32.91 -5.83 -23.78
N GLU A 349 33.12 -4.57 -23.36
CA GLU A 349 32.06 -3.54 -23.34
C GLU A 349 31.44 -3.31 -24.73
N TYR A 350 32.27 -3.32 -25.78
CA TYR A 350 31.79 -3.18 -27.15
C TYR A 350 30.89 -4.35 -27.59
N ARG A 351 31.20 -5.58 -27.16
CA ARG A 351 30.36 -6.76 -27.45
C ARG A 351 29.03 -6.69 -26.73
N GLU A 352 29.02 -6.26 -25.46
CA GLU A 352 27.79 -6.05 -24.69
C GLU A 352 26.87 -5.04 -25.36
N ILE A 353 27.40 -3.87 -25.74
CA ILE A 353 26.62 -2.86 -26.49
C ILE A 353 26.21 -3.39 -27.87
N GLY A 354 27.03 -4.21 -28.52
CA GLY A 354 26.67 -4.88 -29.77
C GLY A 354 25.43 -5.77 -29.62
N GLN A 355 25.32 -6.49 -28.50
CA GLN A 355 24.13 -7.29 -28.18
C GLN A 355 22.92 -6.39 -27.89
N GLU A 356 23.08 -5.29 -27.14
CA GLU A 356 21.99 -4.32 -26.93
C GLU A 356 21.47 -3.73 -28.25
N VAL A 357 22.37 -3.36 -29.17
CA VAL A 357 22.01 -2.87 -30.50
C VAL A 357 21.18 -3.90 -31.26
N LYS A 358 21.58 -5.17 -31.21
CA LYS A 358 20.84 -6.27 -31.85
C LYS A 358 19.44 -6.40 -31.23
N ASP A 359 19.37 -6.47 -29.90
CA ASP A 359 18.11 -6.56 -29.15
C ASP A 359 17.16 -5.40 -29.49
N TYR A 360 17.63 -4.15 -29.49
CA TYR A 360 16.78 -3.00 -29.79
C TYR A 360 16.32 -2.97 -31.25
N ARG A 361 17.15 -3.42 -32.20
CA ARG A 361 16.74 -3.54 -33.61
C ARG A 361 15.65 -4.58 -33.78
N GLU A 362 15.81 -5.75 -33.16
CA GLU A 362 14.78 -6.81 -33.16
C GLU A 362 13.49 -6.31 -32.51
N ALA A 363 13.59 -5.55 -31.42
CA ALA A 363 12.45 -4.92 -30.76
C ALA A 363 11.68 -3.95 -31.68
N VAL A 364 12.38 -3.09 -32.42
CA VAL A 364 11.76 -2.16 -33.38
C VAL A 364 11.06 -2.94 -34.50
N LEU A 365 11.71 -3.95 -35.07
CA LEU A 365 11.15 -4.78 -36.13
C LEU A 365 9.91 -5.55 -35.66
N ALA A 366 9.96 -6.17 -34.48
CA ALA A 366 8.82 -6.90 -33.90
C ALA A 366 7.61 -5.99 -33.60
N ASN A 367 7.85 -4.70 -33.41
CA ASN A 367 6.81 -3.68 -33.25
C ASN A 367 6.42 -3.00 -34.58
N GLY A 368 6.90 -3.50 -35.73
CA GLY A 368 6.52 -3.02 -37.07
C GLY A 368 7.22 -1.72 -37.51
N GLY A 369 8.26 -1.29 -36.80
CA GLY A 369 9.05 -0.12 -37.17
C GLY A 369 10.27 -0.44 -38.03
N ALA A 370 10.82 0.58 -38.68
CA ALA A 370 12.13 0.51 -39.31
C ALA A 370 13.21 0.89 -38.27
N PRO A 371 14.17 0.00 -37.95
CA PRO A 371 15.24 0.32 -37.02
C PRO A 371 16.14 1.40 -37.60
N LEU A 372 16.57 2.35 -36.76
CA LEU A 372 17.55 3.36 -37.16
C LEU A 372 18.80 2.70 -37.75
N THR A 373 19.23 3.20 -38.90
CA THR A 373 20.54 2.87 -39.44
C THR A 373 21.61 3.48 -38.54
N ARG A 374 22.75 2.80 -38.40
CA ARG A 374 23.90 3.35 -37.71
C ARG A 374 24.23 4.73 -38.32
N PRO A 375 24.32 5.81 -37.52
CA PRO A 375 24.69 7.10 -38.06
C PRO A 375 26.03 6.98 -38.76
N ASP A 376 26.14 7.53 -39.98
CA ASP A 376 27.42 7.67 -40.63
C ASP A 376 28.27 8.62 -39.75
N PRO A 377 29.40 8.16 -39.18
CA PRO A 377 30.25 9.01 -38.35
C PRO A 377 30.72 10.28 -39.08
N GLN A 378 30.70 10.28 -40.43
CA GLN A 378 31.11 11.42 -41.25
C GLN A 378 30.00 12.46 -41.44
N ALA A 379 28.71 12.08 -41.32
CA ALA A 379 27.58 12.98 -41.58
C ALA A 379 27.35 14.05 -40.48
N GLY A 380 27.89 13.85 -39.27
CA GLY A 380 27.68 14.72 -38.10
C GLY A 380 28.70 15.86 -37.90
N ARG A 381 29.70 16.04 -38.78
CA ARG A 381 30.63 17.19 -38.69
C ARG A 381 30.05 18.51 -39.22
N SER A 382 28.81 18.49 -39.71
CA SER A 382 28.03 19.70 -40.01
C SER A 382 27.48 20.31 -38.72
N ARG A 383 27.98 21.49 -38.35
CA ARG A 383 27.58 22.34 -37.22
C ARG A 383 26.05 22.33 -36.99
N ALA A 384 25.57 21.59 -36.00
CA ALA A 384 24.17 21.67 -35.56
C ALA A 384 24.10 22.06 -34.07
N ALA A 385 23.35 23.12 -33.82
CA ALA A 385 23.15 23.77 -32.54
C ALA A 385 22.49 22.83 -31.52
N THR A 386 23.01 22.88 -30.30
CA THR A 386 22.54 22.13 -29.13
C THR A 386 21.18 22.63 -28.63
N THR A 387 20.08 21.97 -29.03
CA THR A 387 18.84 21.96 -28.24
C THR A 387 18.88 20.80 -27.26
N ARG A 388 19.16 21.10 -25.99
CA ARG A 388 19.07 20.15 -24.87
C ARG A 388 17.60 19.85 -24.58
N TYR A 389 17.11 18.70 -25.04
CA TYR A 389 15.92 18.08 -24.46
C TYR A 389 16.37 17.16 -23.31
N GLY A 390 16.12 17.59 -22.08
CA GLY A 390 16.42 16.79 -20.88
C GLY A 390 15.40 15.67 -20.75
N SER A 391 15.81 14.43 -20.97
CA SER A 391 15.04 13.26 -20.56
C SER A 391 15.46 12.85 -19.15
N ASP A 392 14.48 12.70 -18.25
CA ASP A 392 14.67 12.30 -16.85
C ASP A 392 15.17 10.84 -16.69
N ALA A 393 15.51 10.15 -17.78
CA ALA A 393 15.99 8.78 -17.76
C ALA A 393 17.49 8.64 -17.37
N ASP A 394 18.30 9.70 -17.53
CA ASP A 394 19.76 9.63 -17.32
C ASP A 394 20.21 9.90 -15.87
N GLN A 395 19.32 10.32 -14.97
CA GLN A 395 19.69 10.56 -13.56
C GLN A 395 19.90 9.28 -12.73
N ALA A 396 19.65 8.09 -13.28
CA ALA A 396 19.82 6.82 -12.56
C ALA A 396 21.21 6.17 -12.70
N ALA A 397 22.02 6.51 -13.71
CA ALA A 397 23.23 5.75 -14.04
C ALA A 397 24.56 6.37 -13.56
N GLY A 398 24.55 7.56 -12.98
CA GLY A 398 25.77 8.35 -12.74
C GLY A 398 26.14 8.60 -11.27
N LYS A 399 26.31 7.57 -10.42
CA LYS A 399 26.99 7.74 -9.11
C LYS A 399 28.15 6.77 -8.96
N ARG A 400 29.34 7.23 -9.37
CA ARG A 400 30.62 6.59 -9.02
C ARG A 400 30.80 6.59 -7.49
N LYS A 401 30.93 5.41 -6.89
CA LYS A 401 31.30 5.22 -5.48
C LYS A 401 32.72 5.73 -5.25
N ARG A 402 32.88 6.74 -4.40
CA ARG A 402 34.14 6.97 -3.68
C ARG A 402 34.25 5.88 -2.61
N GLU A 403 35.40 5.24 -2.51
CA GLU A 403 35.78 4.39 -1.37
C GLU A 403 35.74 5.25 -0.10
N ALA A 404 34.67 5.06 0.67
CA ALA A 404 34.53 5.57 2.02
C ALA A 404 34.43 4.34 2.92
N GLN A 405 35.17 4.37 4.03
CA GLN A 405 35.08 3.43 5.14
C GLN A 405 33.63 3.00 5.38
N ASP A 406 33.42 1.69 5.57
CA ASP A 406 32.09 1.12 5.73
C ASP A 406 31.30 1.91 6.77
N PRO A 407 30.24 2.64 6.36
CA PRO A 407 29.38 3.29 7.33
C PRO A 407 28.77 2.19 8.22
N PRO A 408 28.54 2.47 9.52
CA PRO A 408 27.87 1.53 10.39
C PRO A 408 26.60 1.01 9.70
N PRO A 409 26.25 -0.29 9.87
CA PRO A 409 25.14 -0.89 9.16
C PRO A 409 23.92 -0.01 9.33
N LYS A 410 23.44 0.55 8.21
CA LYS A 410 22.24 1.37 8.22
C LYS A 410 21.13 0.52 8.85
N PRO A 411 20.39 1.04 9.86
CA PRO A 411 19.25 0.31 10.37
C PRO A 411 18.36 -0.09 9.20
N PRO A 412 17.78 -1.31 9.21
CA PRO A 412 16.97 -1.80 8.10
C PRO A 412 15.93 -0.76 7.74
N LYS A 413 15.85 -0.37 6.46
CA LYS A 413 14.85 0.59 5.98
C LYS A 413 13.47 -0.02 6.17
N TRP A 414 12.78 0.41 7.21
CA TRP A 414 11.36 0.12 7.40
C TRP A 414 10.58 1.01 6.42
N ARG A 415 9.91 0.39 5.46
CA ARG A 415 8.95 1.08 4.60
C ARG A 415 7.61 0.37 4.71
N GLU A 416 6.84 0.77 5.71
CA GLU A 416 5.39 0.85 5.51
C GLU A 416 5.18 1.80 4.34
N ARG A 417 4.46 1.37 3.31
CA ARG A 417 4.11 2.27 2.22
C ARG A 417 2.85 2.99 2.66
N ASP A 418 2.98 4.28 2.92
CA ASP A 418 1.82 5.15 3.07
C ASP A 418 1.04 5.10 1.75
N VAL A 419 -0.14 4.52 1.81
CA VAL A 419 -0.99 4.24 0.67
C VAL A 419 -1.63 5.56 0.23
N GLU A 420 -1.70 5.78 -1.07
CA GLU A 420 -2.50 6.86 -1.65
C GLU A 420 -3.98 6.53 -1.39
N GLU A 421 -4.52 7.10 -0.31
CA GLU A 421 -5.92 6.92 0.05
C GLU A 421 -6.82 7.61 -0.98
N ILE A 422 -7.91 6.95 -1.38
CA ILE A 422 -8.89 7.51 -2.31
C ILE A 422 -9.68 8.60 -1.57
N PRO A 423 -9.61 9.88 -1.99
CA PRO A 423 -10.35 10.96 -1.33
C PRO A 423 -11.86 10.75 -1.31
N GLY A 424 -12.50 11.12 -0.19
CA GLY A 424 -13.96 11.17 -0.06
C GLY A 424 -14.68 9.86 0.28
N GLN A 425 -13.95 8.77 0.55
CA GLN A 425 -14.54 7.49 0.92
C GLN A 425 -14.78 7.38 2.43
N PRO A 426 -16.02 7.11 2.94
CA PRO A 426 -16.25 6.97 4.37
C PRO A 426 -15.35 5.90 5.00
N VAL A 427 -14.89 6.13 6.23
CA VAL A 427 -14.02 5.19 6.94
C VAL A 427 -14.74 3.85 7.14
N ALA A 428 -14.02 2.73 6.99
CA ALA A 428 -14.55 1.40 7.29
C ALA A 428 -13.70 0.72 8.35
N THR A 429 -14.35 0.23 9.40
CA THR A 429 -13.69 -0.42 10.53
C THR A 429 -14.08 -1.89 10.57
N GLN A 430 -13.09 -2.76 10.77
CA GLN A 430 -13.24 -4.19 10.92
C GLN A 430 -12.64 -4.63 12.26
N VAL A 431 -13.38 -5.48 12.98
CA VAL A 431 -12.99 -6.06 14.26
C VAL A 431 -12.71 -7.54 14.05
N GLU A 432 -11.56 -8.04 14.53
CA GLU A 432 -11.25 -9.47 14.57
C GLU A 432 -11.42 -10.00 16.00
N LEU A 433 -12.12 -11.13 16.14
CA LEU A 433 -12.45 -11.77 17.42
C LEU A 433 -11.77 -13.14 17.51
N ASP A 434 -11.35 -13.55 18.71
CA ASP A 434 -10.97 -14.93 18.98
C ASP A 434 -12.18 -15.83 19.30
N GLU A 435 -11.90 -17.08 19.66
CA GLU A 435 -12.93 -18.07 20.00
C GLU A 435 -13.79 -17.68 21.21
N ARG A 436 -13.28 -16.80 22.08
CA ARG A 436 -13.94 -16.30 23.30
C ARG A 436 -14.69 -14.98 23.07
N GLY A 437 -14.68 -14.46 21.84
CA GLY A 437 -15.27 -13.15 21.53
C GLY A 437 -14.43 -11.96 22.00
N VAL A 438 -13.13 -12.17 22.30
CA VAL A 438 -12.19 -11.11 22.66
C VAL A 438 -11.61 -10.49 21.39
N ILE A 439 -11.51 -9.17 21.36
CA ILE A 439 -10.98 -8.39 20.24
C ILE A 439 -9.46 -8.57 20.18
N THR A 440 -9.00 -9.22 19.11
CA THR A 440 -7.58 -9.47 18.83
C THR A 440 -6.99 -8.46 17.84
N ASP A 441 -7.83 -7.86 16.98
CA ASP A 441 -7.42 -6.83 16.05
C ASP A 441 -8.55 -5.82 15.78
N LEU A 442 -8.17 -4.58 15.46
CA LEU A 442 -9.04 -3.52 14.97
C LEU A 442 -8.34 -2.85 13.78
N ARG A 443 -8.95 -2.96 12.60
CA ARG A 443 -8.44 -2.35 11.36
C ARG A 443 -9.42 -1.28 10.90
N SER A 444 -8.90 -0.14 10.47
CA SER A 444 -9.72 0.95 9.96
C SER A 444 -9.08 1.50 8.70
N GLU A 445 -9.81 1.41 7.59
CA GLU A 445 -9.34 1.81 6.26
C GLU A 445 -10.10 3.03 5.76
N GLY A 446 -9.41 3.86 4.97
CA GLY A 446 -9.90 5.13 4.47
C GLY A 446 -9.82 6.28 5.48
N ARG A 447 -10.41 7.40 5.06
CA ARG A 447 -10.52 8.67 5.80
C ARG A 447 -11.91 9.25 5.58
N PRO A 448 -12.61 9.66 6.65
CA PRO A 448 -13.84 10.43 6.49
C PRO A 448 -13.55 11.71 5.68
N PRO A 449 -14.54 12.24 4.94
CA PRO A 449 -14.37 13.47 4.17
C PRO A 449 -13.91 14.61 5.09
N SER A 450 -12.97 15.41 4.60
CA SER A 450 -12.50 16.59 5.31
C SER A 450 -13.61 17.65 5.42
N ALA A 451 -13.59 18.45 6.47
CA ALA A 451 -14.46 19.61 6.62
C ALA A 451 -14.14 20.74 5.60
N PHE A 452 -12.99 20.70 4.94
CA PHE A 452 -12.62 21.69 3.92
C PHE A 452 -13.36 21.47 2.59
N GLN A 453 -13.73 22.57 1.93
CA GLN A 453 -14.41 22.53 0.64
C GLN A 453 -13.54 21.87 -0.44
N GLY A 454 -14.18 21.12 -1.34
CA GLY A 454 -13.50 20.49 -2.49
C GLY A 454 -12.89 19.12 -2.22
N GLY A 455 -13.19 18.47 -1.09
CA GLY A 455 -12.81 17.08 -0.83
C GLY A 455 -11.30 16.84 -0.73
N ARG A 456 -10.51 17.91 -0.50
CA ARG A 456 -9.08 17.80 -0.23
C ARG A 456 -8.89 16.98 1.03
N MET A 457 -8.05 15.96 0.96
CA MET A 457 -7.61 15.22 2.15
C MET A 457 -6.77 16.20 2.95
N GLY A 458 -7.35 16.86 3.96
CA GLY A 458 -6.60 17.81 4.79
C GLY A 458 -5.37 17.15 5.39
N ALA A 459 -4.27 17.90 5.53
CA ALA A 459 -3.08 17.40 6.22
C ALA A 459 -3.36 17.38 7.72
N HIS A 460 -3.25 16.21 8.35
CA HIS A 460 -3.51 16.10 9.77
C HIS A 460 -2.34 16.65 10.59
N THR A 461 -2.62 17.48 11.61
CA THR A 461 -1.55 18.00 12.49
C THR A 461 -0.91 16.89 13.29
N THR A 462 -1.70 15.93 13.74
CA THR A 462 -1.23 14.64 14.24
C THR A 462 -1.54 13.56 13.21
N ALA A 463 -0.56 12.75 12.83
CA ALA A 463 -0.72 11.68 11.85
C ALA A 463 -2.01 10.87 12.10
N TRP A 464 -2.81 10.67 11.05
CA TRP A 464 -4.14 10.06 11.14
C TRP A 464 -4.12 8.67 11.83
N LEU A 465 -3.04 7.92 11.64
CA LEU A 465 -2.82 6.62 12.28
C LEU A 465 -2.79 6.69 13.81
N VAL A 466 -2.36 7.81 14.42
CA VAL A 466 -2.35 7.97 15.88
C VAL A 466 -3.77 7.95 16.42
N HIS A 467 -4.71 8.66 15.78
CA HIS A 467 -6.11 8.66 16.21
C HIS A 467 -6.73 7.26 16.12
N LYS A 468 -6.40 6.50 15.06
CA LYS A 468 -6.79 5.08 14.94
C LYS A 468 -6.20 4.24 16.07
N ASP A 469 -4.92 4.45 16.41
CA ASP A 469 -4.23 3.69 17.43
C ASP A 469 -4.73 4.02 18.86
N VAL A 470 -5.20 5.24 19.14
CA VAL A 470 -5.90 5.56 20.41
C VAL A 470 -7.13 4.69 20.60
N ILE A 471 -7.98 4.58 19.57
CA ILE A 471 -9.19 3.75 19.62
C ILE A 471 -8.80 2.28 19.73
N ARG A 472 -7.82 1.83 18.93
CA ARG A 472 -7.31 0.46 18.93
C ARG A 472 -6.83 0.04 20.32
N THR A 473 -5.97 0.83 20.97
CA THR A 473 -5.46 0.56 22.33
C THR A 473 -6.60 0.49 23.35
N ALA A 474 -7.65 1.30 23.18
CA ALA A 474 -8.80 1.28 24.07
C ALA A 474 -9.67 0.01 23.94
N VAL A 475 -9.69 -0.66 22.78
CA VAL A 475 -10.59 -1.82 22.55
C VAL A 475 -9.87 -3.17 22.51
N LEU A 476 -8.58 -3.23 22.20
CA LEU A 476 -7.84 -4.49 22.16
C LEU A 476 -7.85 -5.22 23.51
N GLY A 477 -7.92 -6.56 23.44
CA GLY A 477 -7.92 -7.44 24.61
C GLY A 477 -9.22 -7.43 25.41
N LYS A 478 -10.29 -6.81 24.90
CA LYS A 478 -11.61 -6.74 25.52
C LYS A 478 -12.62 -7.55 24.75
N THR A 479 -13.67 -8.02 25.41
CA THR A 479 -14.86 -8.52 24.75
C THR A 479 -15.60 -7.40 24.02
N VAL A 480 -16.48 -7.74 23.08
CA VAL A 480 -17.26 -6.73 22.33
C VAL A 480 -18.09 -5.82 23.26
N PRO A 481 -18.82 -6.33 24.28
CA PRO A 481 -19.55 -5.47 25.22
C PRO A 481 -18.64 -4.52 26.01
N GLU A 482 -17.49 -5.01 26.50
CA GLU A 482 -16.52 -4.19 27.22
C GLU A 482 -15.91 -3.09 26.34
N ALA A 483 -15.69 -3.37 25.05
CA ALA A 483 -15.22 -2.39 24.08
C ALA A 483 -16.28 -1.33 23.75
N ILE A 484 -17.54 -1.73 23.59
CA ILE A 484 -18.67 -0.80 23.41
C ILE A 484 -18.78 0.15 24.61
N ALA A 485 -18.60 -0.36 25.83
CA ALA A 485 -18.58 0.47 27.04
C ALA A 485 -17.46 1.52 27.06
N LYS A 486 -16.43 1.42 26.20
CA LYS A 486 -15.40 2.45 26.03
C LYS A 486 -15.77 3.55 25.05
N LEU A 487 -16.78 3.38 24.19
CA LEU A 487 -17.15 4.37 23.18
C LEU A 487 -17.54 5.74 23.77
N PRO A 488 -18.28 5.86 24.89
CA PRO A 488 -18.56 7.17 25.48
C PRO A 488 -17.30 7.89 25.97
N VAL A 489 -16.33 7.14 26.52
CA VAL A 489 -15.05 7.69 26.98
C VAL A 489 -14.22 8.19 25.79
N LEU A 490 -14.22 7.45 24.68
CA LEU A 490 -13.56 7.87 23.44
C LEU A 490 -14.26 9.08 22.79
N GLY A 491 -15.60 9.12 22.82
CA GLY A 491 -16.38 10.28 22.37
C GLY A 491 -16.09 11.53 23.18
N ALA A 492 -16.10 11.44 24.52
CA ALA A 492 -15.74 12.55 25.40
C ALA A 492 -14.29 13.03 25.18
N HIS A 493 -13.36 12.10 24.92
CA HIS A 493 -12.00 12.44 24.54
C HIS A 493 -11.96 13.25 23.23
N ALA A 494 -12.71 12.83 22.20
CA ALA A 494 -12.81 13.58 20.96
C ALA A 494 -13.41 14.99 21.17
N GLU A 495 -14.39 15.14 22.06
CA GLU A 495 -14.93 16.46 22.44
C GLU A 495 -13.89 17.36 23.13
N VAL A 496 -13.04 16.80 24.00
CA VAL A 496 -11.93 17.55 24.62
C VAL A 496 -10.92 18.04 23.57
N ILE A 497 -10.63 17.24 22.54
CA ILE A 497 -9.82 17.69 21.39
C ILE A 497 -10.51 18.87 20.71
N GLY A 498 -11.81 18.74 20.44
CA GLY A 498 -12.63 19.81 19.85
C GLY A 498 -12.60 21.10 20.66
N PHE A 499 -12.73 20.99 21.99
CA PHE A 499 -12.67 22.13 22.90
C PHE A 499 -11.34 22.88 22.80
N ARG A 500 -10.21 22.16 22.78
CA ARG A 500 -8.86 22.75 22.69
C ARG A 500 -8.65 23.53 21.41
N PHE A 501 -9.31 23.16 20.33
CA PHE A 501 -9.16 23.81 19.02
C PHE A 501 -10.27 24.81 18.67
N ARG A 502 -11.16 25.17 19.61
CA ARG A 502 -12.24 26.16 19.34
C ARG A 502 -11.73 27.50 18.81
N GLY A 503 -10.49 27.89 19.16
CA GLY A 503 -9.87 29.13 18.66
C GLY A 503 -9.49 29.11 17.18
N PHE A 504 -9.44 27.94 16.53
CA PHE A 504 -8.96 27.78 15.14
C PHE A 504 -10.08 27.80 14.09
N GLY A 505 -11.35 27.97 14.50
CA GLY A 505 -12.49 28.08 13.59
C GLY A 505 -13.81 27.65 14.23
N GLN A 506 -14.91 27.97 13.56
CA GLN A 506 -16.24 27.51 13.98
C GLN A 506 -16.54 26.14 13.38
N THR A 507 -16.65 25.12 14.21
CA THR A 507 -17.44 23.93 13.89
C THR A 507 -18.46 23.71 14.99
N VAL A 508 -19.71 23.70 14.58
CA VAL A 508 -20.90 23.52 15.41
C VAL A 508 -21.43 22.10 15.17
N GLU A 509 -20.57 21.09 15.28
CA GLU A 509 -21.06 19.71 15.28
C GLU A 509 -21.64 19.38 16.67
N PRO A 510 -22.75 18.64 16.75
CA PRO A 510 -23.35 18.25 18.01
C PRO A 510 -22.39 17.38 18.85
N PRO A 511 -22.57 17.34 20.18
CA PRO A 511 -21.73 16.53 21.08
C PRO A 511 -21.79 15.04 20.71
N ILE A 512 -20.67 14.46 20.26
CA ILE A 512 -20.60 13.04 19.90
C ILE A 512 -20.70 12.11 21.11
N ALA A 513 -20.33 12.56 22.32
CA ALA A 513 -20.41 11.74 23.52
C ALA A 513 -21.86 11.37 23.87
N ALA A 514 -22.82 12.25 23.58
CA ALA A 514 -24.25 11.93 23.73
C ALA A 514 -24.67 10.82 22.76
N ALA A 515 -24.35 10.97 21.47
CA ALA A 515 -24.62 9.94 20.48
C ALA A 515 -23.95 8.59 20.81
N MET A 516 -22.76 8.60 21.43
CA MET A 516 -22.10 7.38 21.90
C MET A 516 -22.79 6.76 23.12
N ARG A 517 -23.36 7.56 24.03
CA ARG A 517 -24.19 7.04 25.13
C ARG A 517 -25.46 6.39 24.60
N ASP A 518 -26.11 6.99 23.62
CA ASP A 518 -27.30 6.43 22.99
C ASP A 518 -26.98 5.09 22.29
N LEU A 519 -25.81 5.02 21.62
CA LEU A 519 -25.31 3.79 21.01
C LEU A 519 -25.03 2.70 22.05
N VAL A 520 -24.47 3.05 23.22
CA VAL A 520 -24.32 2.10 24.34
C VAL A 520 -25.67 1.64 24.89
N ALA A 521 -26.67 2.51 24.98
CA ALA A 521 -28.01 2.13 25.39
C ALA A 521 -28.67 1.16 24.38
N GLN A 522 -28.49 1.40 23.08
CA GLN A 522 -28.94 0.51 22.01
C GLN A 522 -28.27 -0.88 22.09
N ALA A 523 -27.02 -0.95 22.53
CA ALA A 523 -26.30 -2.21 22.67
C ALA A 523 -27.01 -3.20 23.62
N ALA A 524 -27.74 -2.70 24.62
CA ALA A 524 -28.51 -3.54 25.54
C ALA A 524 -29.76 -4.18 24.90
N GLN A 525 -30.19 -3.68 23.74
CA GLN A 525 -31.42 -4.10 23.05
C GLN A 525 -31.14 -4.92 21.79
N ILE A 526 -29.88 -5.04 21.38
CA ILE A 526 -29.46 -5.69 20.14
C ILE A 526 -28.92 -7.09 20.45
N ALA A 527 -29.24 -8.07 19.60
CA ALA A 527 -28.70 -9.41 19.75
C ALA A 527 -27.17 -9.42 19.69
N ASN A 528 -26.55 -10.30 20.49
CA ASN A 528 -25.09 -10.40 20.60
C ASN A 528 -24.38 -10.51 19.23
N ALA A 529 -24.99 -11.24 18.28
CA ALA A 529 -24.61 -11.33 16.86
C ALA A 529 -24.20 -10.01 16.19
N HIS A 530 -24.86 -8.91 16.55
CA HIS A 530 -24.72 -7.62 15.88
C HIS A 530 -23.88 -6.60 16.66
N LEU A 531 -23.50 -6.91 17.90
CA LEU A 531 -22.66 -6.02 18.71
C LEU A 531 -21.33 -5.63 18.01
N PRO A 532 -20.64 -6.50 17.25
CA PRO A 532 -19.44 -6.08 16.54
C PRO A 532 -19.72 -4.99 15.49
N LEU A 533 -20.88 -5.03 14.83
CA LEU A 533 -21.27 -4.03 13.84
C LEU A 533 -21.57 -2.68 14.52
N LEU A 534 -22.23 -2.72 15.67
CA LEU A 534 -22.48 -1.55 16.50
C LEU A 534 -21.17 -0.90 16.98
N LEU A 535 -20.20 -1.72 17.40
CA LEU A 535 -18.85 -1.25 17.75
C LEU A 535 -18.15 -0.59 16.56
N GLN A 536 -18.20 -1.22 15.37
CA GLN A 536 -17.60 -0.65 14.15
C GLN A 536 -18.25 0.69 13.77
N ASP A 537 -19.57 0.81 13.86
CA ASP A 537 -20.29 2.08 13.61
C ASP A 537 -19.88 3.16 14.61
N GLY A 538 -19.84 2.84 15.91
CA GLY A 538 -19.38 3.76 16.95
C GLY A 538 -17.95 4.27 16.70
N VAL A 539 -17.03 3.37 16.33
CA VAL A 539 -15.65 3.74 15.96
C VAL A 539 -15.63 4.64 14.72
N ASN A 540 -16.40 4.30 13.67
CA ASN A 540 -16.47 5.10 12.45
C ASN A 540 -16.99 6.52 12.72
N ARG A 541 -18.02 6.66 13.56
CA ARG A 541 -18.58 7.96 13.97
C ARG A 541 -17.56 8.80 14.73
N ILE A 542 -16.82 8.20 15.66
CA ILE A 542 -15.76 8.90 16.42
C ILE A 542 -14.66 9.40 15.49
N LEU A 543 -14.19 8.55 14.57
CA LEU A 543 -13.18 8.95 13.58
C LEU A 543 -13.72 10.05 12.65
N ALA A 544 -14.96 9.95 12.18
CA ALA A 544 -15.60 10.98 11.37
C ALA A 544 -15.67 12.32 12.10
N TYR A 545 -16.04 12.32 13.38
CA TYR A 545 -16.07 13.53 14.21
C TYR A 545 -14.67 14.13 14.42
N ILE A 546 -13.67 13.31 14.79
CA ILE A 546 -12.29 13.78 14.99
C ILE A 546 -11.77 14.50 13.75
N ASN A 547 -12.04 13.95 12.56
CA ASN A 547 -11.58 14.53 11.30
C ASN A 547 -12.23 15.88 10.95
N LYS A 548 -13.39 16.19 11.55
CA LYS A 548 -14.09 17.46 11.40
C LYS A 548 -13.62 18.52 12.39
N ILE A 549 -12.84 18.16 13.42
CA ILE A 549 -12.37 19.12 14.43
C ILE A 549 -11.36 20.10 13.78
N PRO A 550 -11.58 21.44 13.89
CA PRO A 550 -10.63 22.45 13.44
C PRO A 550 -9.25 22.19 14.00
N GLY A 551 -8.20 22.38 13.19
CA GLY A 551 -6.83 22.14 13.63
C GLY A 551 -6.41 20.67 13.73
N VAL A 552 -7.33 19.69 13.72
CA VAL A 552 -6.94 18.28 13.53
C VAL A 552 -6.55 18.05 12.07
N ALA A 553 -7.31 18.61 11.13
CA ALA A 553 -6.94 18.72 9.72
C ALA A 553 -6.64 20.18 9.36
N LEU A 554 -5.63 20.42 8.54
CA LEU A 554 -5.24 21.71 7.99
C LEU A 554 -5.53 21.76 6.48
N ASP A 555 -5.90 22.93 5.95
CA ASP A 555 -6.03 23.19 4.51
C ASP A 555 -4.64 23.41 3.87
N VAL A 556 -3.77 22.41 4.01
CA VAL A 556 -2.48 22.38 3.32
C VAL A 556 -2.32 21.10 2.51
N THR A 557 -1.64 21.20 1.38
CA THR A 557 -1.67 20.19 0.32
C THR A 557 -0.67 19.05 0.50
N ASN A 558 0.13 19.02 1.57
CA ASN A 558 1.12 17.96 1.75
C ASN A 558 0.50 16.70 2.36
N THR A 559 -0.15 15.90 1.54
CA THR A 559 -0.76 14.60 1.90
C THR A 559 0.21 13.43 1.81
N LYS A 560 1.47 13.68 1.42
CA LYS A 560 2.50 12.64 1.36
C LYS A 560 2.94 12.36 2.79
N GLY A 561 2.26 11.41 3.46
CA GLY A 561 2.54 10.98 4.84
C GLY A 561 3.98 10.52 4.98
N ASN A 562 4.93 11.44 5.14
CA ASN A 562 6.33 11.15 4.92
C ASN A 562 6.89 10.42 6.15
N ARG A 563 6.95 9.08 6.05
CA ARG A 563 7.53 8.17 7.06
C ARG A 563 6.62 7.94 8.27
N GLU A 564 5.31 8.23 8.17
CA GLU A 564 4.37 7.99 9.27
C GLU A 564 4.39 6.53 9.71
N GLY A 565 4.32 5.60 8.75
CA GLY A 565 4.43 4.17 9.06
C GLY A 565 5.79 3.76 9.64
N GLU A 566 6.90 4.36 9.21
CA GLU A 566 8.21 4.08 9.81
C GLU A 566 8.25 4.48 11.30
N TRP A 567 7.74 5.66 11.64
CA TRP A 567 7.69 6.12 13.03
C TRP A 567 6.72 5.28 13.87
N ARG A 568 5.53 5.01 13.35
CA ARG A 568 4.55 4.12 13.99
C ARG A 568 5.12 2.72 14.26
N GLY A 569 5.83 2.14 13.30
CA GLY A 569 6.46 0.83 13.44
C GLY A 569 7.50 0.76 14.56
N ILE A 570 8.24 1.86 14.81
CA ILE A 570 9.16 1.99 15.94
C ILE A 570 8.39 1.98 17.27
N LEU A 571 7.34 2.81 17.38
CA LEU A 571 6.53 2.94 18.60
C LEU A 571 5.82 1.62 18.93
N LEU A 572 5.12 1.03 17.96
CA LEU A 572 4.47 -0.29 18.15
C LEU A 572 5.47 -1.41 18.47
N GLY A 573 6.70 -1.31 17.98
CA GLY A 573 7.77 -2.22 18.38
C GLY A 573 8.03 -2.17 19.87
N ARG A 574 8.13 -0.96 20.44
CA ARG A 574 8.31 -0.74 21.89
C ARG A 574 7.10 -1.21 22.69
N GLU A 575 5.88 -0.93 22.24
CA GLU A 575 4.65 -1.43 22.87
C GLU A 575 4.61 -2.97 22.96
N ARG A 576 5.30 -3.66 22.04
CA ARG A 576 5.41 -5.13 22.01
C ARG A 576 6.68 -5.66 22.71
N GLY A 577 7.31 -4.85 23.54
CA GLY A 577 8.48 -5.25 24.36
C GLY A 577 9.83 -5.10 23.68
N ARG A 578 9.92 -4.49 22.49
CA ARG A 578 11.23 -4.23 21.85
C ARG A 578 11.97 -3.12 22.61
N SER A 579 13.29 -3.28 22.75
CA SER A 579 14.16 -2.21 23.22
C SER A 579 14.40 -1.19 22.10
N VAL A 580 14.10 0.07 22.38
CA VAL A 580 14.34 1.24 21.53
C VAL A 580 14.87 2.34 22.43
N ASP A 581 15.92 3.04 22.02
CA ASP A 581 16.49 4.12 22.83
C ASP A 581 15.57 5.35 22.91
N ALA A 582 15.67 6.09 24.00
CA ALA A 582 14.80 7.25 24.28
C ALA A 582 14.86 8.31 23.16
N LYS A 583 16.04 8.55 22.59
CA LYS A 583 16.23 9.54 21.52
C LYS A 583 15.48 9.13 20.24
N THR A 584 15.56 7.86 19.86
CA THR A 584 14.78 7.32 18.74
C THR A 584 13.28 7.39 19.00
N LEU A 585 12.83 7.13 20.24
CA LEU A 585 11.42 7.27 20.62
C LEU A 585 10.92 8.72 20.52
N VAL A 586 11.67 9.70 21.05
CA VAL A 586 11.33 11.14 20.91
C VAL A 586 11.25 11.53 19.43
N ALA A 587 12.21 11.11 18.62
CA ALA A 587 12.21 11.39 17.19
C ALA A 587 11.00 10.78 16.46
N ALA A 588 10.55 9.59 16.87
CA ALA A 588 9.38 8.91 16.33
C ALA A 588 8.07 9.56 16.77
N LEU A 589 7.93 9.92 18.05
CA LEU A 589 6.76 10.65 18.57
C LEU A 589 6.59 11.97 17.81
N LEU A 590 7.61 12.83 17.80
CA LEU A 590 7.63 14.08 17.02
C LEU A 590 7.65 13.84 15.50
N GLY A 591 7.87 12.59 15.07
CA GLY A 591 7.75 12.10 13.70
C GLY A 591 6.33 12.14 13.16
N LEU A 592 5.35 12.03 14.07
CA LEU A 592 3.93 11.94 13.77
C LEU A 592 3.20 13.29 13.93
N LEU A 593 3.93 14.39 14.10
CA LEU A 593 3.41 15.76 14.14
C LEU A 593 3.74 16.49 12.83
N ASP A 594 2.73 16.99 12.12
CA ASP A 594 2.89 17.82 10.92
C ASP A 594 2.33 19.23 11.11
N VAL A 595 3.18 20.12 11.62
CA VAL A 595 2.86 21.55 11.84
C VAL A 595 3.78 22.47 11.04
N ARG A 596 4.35 21.96 9.94
CA ARG A 596 5.36 22.71 9.14
C ARG A 596 4.82 24.00 8.54
N SER A 597 3.52 24.07 8.28
CA SER A 597 2.83 25.24 7.73
C SER A 597 2.35 26.24 8.77
N VAL A 598 2.31 25.86 10.05
CA VAL A 598 1.86 26.76 11.13
C VAL A 598 3.01 27.71 11.42
N THR A 599 2.84 29.01 11.25
CA THR A 599 3.91 30.00 11.50
C THR A 599 3.88 30.55 12.91
N ASP A 600 2.69 30.68 13.49
CA ASP A 600 2.49 31.19 14.84
C ASP A 600 2.99 30.19 15.89
N GLU A 601 3.69 30.71 16.91
CA GLU A 601 4.34 29.89 17.93
C GLU A 601 3.36 29.38 18.99
N GLU A 602 2.38 30.21 19.37
CA GLU A 602 1.36 29.83 20.33
C GLU A 602 0.47 28.72 19.73
N GLU A 603 0.08 28.86 18.46
CA GLU A 603 -0.64 27.84 17.72
C GLU A 603 0.13 26.52 17.65
N ARG A 604 1.43 26.56 17.31
CA ARG A 604 2.29 25.37 17.32
C ARG A 604 2.34 24.71 18.68
N LEU A 605 2.41 25.49 19.75
CA LEU A 605 2.43 24.97 21.11
C LEU A 605 1.09 24.27 21.43
N VAL A 606 -0.04 24.80 21.00
CA VAL A 606 -1.36 24.15 21.14
C VAL A 606 -1.39 22.82 20.37
N PHE A 607 -0.94 22.79 19.11
CA PHE A 607 -0.87 21.56 18.32
C PHE A 607 0.04 20.51 18.95
N LEU A 608 1.22 20.92 19.42
CA LEU A 608 2.17 20.03 20.09
C LEU A 608 1.60 19.46 21.39
N LYS A 609 0.96 20.28 22.23
CA LYS A 609 0.31 19.80 23.46
C LYS A 609 -0.79 18.78 23.16
N ASN A 610 -1.64 19.06 22.18
CA ASN A 610 -2.67 18.10 21.77
C ASN A 610 -2.06 16.80 21.24
N HIS A 611 -1.04 16.92 20.38
CA HIS A 611 -0.31 15.79 19.81
C HIS A 611 0.24 14.86 20.88
N LEU A 612 0.94 15.41 21.89
CA LEU A 612 1.52 14.64 22.99
C LEU A 612 0.46 13.83 23.75
N VAL A 613 -0.72 14.42 23.99
CA VAL A 613 -1.85 13.70 24.61
C VAL A 613 -2.36 12.55 23.73
N GLN A 614 -2.37 12.70 22.41
CA GLN A 614 -2.78 11.61 21.52
C GLN A 614 -1.75 10.47 21.49
N VAL A 615 -0.46 10.79 21.39
CA VAL A 615 0.58 9.76 21.32
C VAL A 615 0.80 9.05 22.65
N GLU A 616 0.58 9.72 23.79
CA GLU A 616 0.55 9.07 25.11
C GLU A 616 -0.52 7.98 25.18
N ARG A 617 -1.72 8.28 24.69
CA ARG A 617 -2.84 7.33 24.67
C ARG A 617 -2.65 6.20 23.67
N ALA A 618 -2.09 6.50 22.51
CA ALA A 618 -1.83 5.51 21.47
C ALA A 618 -0.67 4.57 21.83
N TYR A 619 0.40 5.11 22.44
CA TYR A 619 1.67 4.44 22.68
C TYR A 619 2.21 4.71 24.10
N PRO A 620 1.49 4.26 25.16
CA PRO A 620 1.81 4.65 26.53
C PRO A 620 3.22 4.19 26.97
N LEU A 621 3.67 3.00 26.58
CA LEU A 621 4.99 2.51 26.96
C LEU A 621 6.11 3.24 26.23
N SER A 622 5.88 3.62 24.98
CA SER A 622 6.80 4.40 24.15
C SER A 622 6.92 5.83 24.65
N TYR A 623 5.79 6.45 25.01
CA TYR A 623 5.73 7.78 25.58
C TYR A 623 6.49 7.84 26.90
N ALA A 624 6.19 6.94 27.84
CA ALA A 624 6.90 6.86 29.12
C ALA A 624 8.40 6.60 28.95
N ALA A 625 8.79 5.65 28.10
CA ALA A 625 10.20 5.30 27.88
C ALA A 625 11.00 6.37 27.13
N SER A 626 10.33 7.31 26.44
CA SER A 626 11.00 8.41 25.75
C SER A 626 11.53 9.48 26.72
N GLY A 627 11.01 9.54 27.95
CA GLY A 627 11.29 10.60 28.91
C GLY A 627 10.62 11.95 28.59
N ILE A 628 9.85 12.04 27.49
CA ILE A 628 9.23 13.30 27.04
C ILE A 628 8.20 13.86 28.03
N SER A 629 7.63 13.01 28.88
CA SER A 629 6.68 13.42 29.93
C SER A 629 7.32 14.27 31.04
N ALA A 630 8.64 14.18 31.20
CA ALA A 630 9.40 14.97 32.18
C ALA A 630 9.96 16.27 31.57
N MET A 631 9.80 16.46 30.26
CA MET A 631 10.30 17.63 29.55
C MET A 631 9.25 18.75 29.57
N ASP A 632 9.70 20.00 29.76
CA ASP A 632 8.84 21.16 29.55
C ASP A 632 8.58 21.35 28.05
N VAL A 633 7.29 21.36 27.67
CA VAL A 633 6.88 21.35 26.26
C VAL A 633 7.36 22.62 25.54
N ALA A 634 7.35 23.76 26.22
CA ALA A 634 7.70 25.05 25.62
C ALA A 634 9.21 25.22 25.48
N THR A 635 9.98 24.83 26.50
CA THR A 635 11.42 25.12 26.58
C THR A 635 12.32 23.98 26.12
N GLU A 636 11.84 22.73 26.12
CA GLU A 636 12.65 21.56 25.74
C GLU A 636 12.14 20.89 24.46
N VAL A 637 10.84 20.66 24.33
CA VAL A 637 10.28 19.90 23.19
C VAL A 637 10.15 20.76 21.93
N LEU A 638 9.66 21.99 22.06
CA LEU A 638 9.45 22.90 20.93
C LEU A 638 10.77 23.23 20.19
N PRO A 639 11.92 23.48 20.85
CA PRO A 639 13.20 23.65 20.16
C PRO A 639 13.64 22.42 19.35
N LEU A 640 13.38 21.19 19.83
CA LEU A 640 13.69 19.97 19.06
C LEU A 640 12.88 19.91 17.76
N LEU A 641 11.63 20.39 17.80
CA LEU A 641 10.78 20.48 16.62
C LEU A 641 11.29 21.53 15.61
N ARG A 642 11.78 22.70 16.08
CA ARG A 642 12.39 23.74 15.23
C ARG A 642 13.63 23.25 14.50
N ALA A 643 14.53 22.58 15.23
CA ALA A 643 15.74 22.02 14.65
C ALA A 643 15.44 21.03 13.51
N LYS A 644 14.34 20.29 13.64
CA LYS A 644 13.87 19.31 12.64
C LYS A 644 13.22 19.96 11.42
N SER A 645 12.45 21.04 11.59
CA SER A 645 11.79 21.74 10.46
C SER A 645 12.78 22.50 9.57
N GLY A 646 14.03 22.68 10.04
CA GLY A 646 15.06 23.40 9.31
C GLY A 646 14.83 24.91 9.28
N GLN A 647 13.89 25.43 10.07
CA GLN A 647 13.61 26.87 10.15
C GLN A 647 14.81 27.67 10.65
N ASP A 648 15.63 27.09 11.53
CA ASP A 648 16.87 27.74 12.02
C ASP A 648 18.00 27.80 10.97
N LYS A 649 17.85 27.12 9.83
CA LYS A 649 18.88 27.11 8.77
C LYS A 649 18.75 28.26 7.77
N LYS A 650 17.66 29.04 7.81
CA LYS A 650 17.60 30.29 7.06
C LYS A 650 18.42 31.34 7.81
N LYS A 651 19.71 31.46 7.49
CA LYS A 651 20.51 32.63 7.90
C LYS A 651 19.70 33.88 7.54
N PRO A 652 19.56 34.86 8.46
CA PRO A 652 18.95 36.13 8.10
C PRO A 652 19.68 36.66 6.86
N LYS A 653 18.93 36.98 5.80
CA LYS A 653 19.48 37.79 4.72
C LYS A 653 19.89 39.08 5.41
N VAL A 654 21.19 39.28 5.56
CA VAL A 654 21.73 40.59 5.94
C VAL A 654 21.31 41.49 4.79
N ASP A 655 20.33 42.34 5.03
CA ASP A 655 20.03 43.43 4.11
C ASP A 655 21.31 44.23 3.99
N LYS A 656 21.91 44.20 2.79
CA LYS A 656 22.98 45.13 2.43
C LYS A 656 22.33 46.50 2.34
N ALA A 657 22.22 47.19 3.46
CA ALA A 657 21.99 48.62 3.48
C ALA A 657 23.20 49.28 2.78
N GLY A 658 22.90 49.97 1.67
CA GLY A 658 23.78 50.97 1.08
C GLY A 658 23.59 52.29 1.79
#